data_AF-A0A812MMN2-F1
#
_entry.id   AF-A0A812MMN2-F1
#
_cell.length_a   1.000
_cell.length_b   1.000
_cell.length_c   1.000
_cell.angle_alpha   90.00
_cell.angle_beta   90.00
_cell.angle_gamma   90.00
#
_symmetry.space_group_name_H-M   'P 1'
#
loop_
_entity.id
_entity.type
_entity.pdbx_description
1 polymer ?
#
loop_
_entity_poly.entity_id
_entity_poly.type
_entity_poly.pdbx_seq_one_letter_code
_entity_poly.pdbx_strand_id
1 'polypeptide(L)'
;MRQELSYKSLFDTVFYRSELKAVVQAFRGKLQMNITFTHPAMTLVDMRGATSVIYERARLLSPVSDKFQESTTWRWGPCAKENLVVGGARFLFDPDEACCQLGFMYYSGFGVSRSFQKARELFELSMQRGYARGISGLGVLYQLGQGVAQDFHKAKELYELAIKRGDVVALSHLGYLYETGEGVVKDFRRAKEFYETGIEKGSATARWSLGRLYQYGLGVARDFQKARELFQLAYTYGDPEAPFSLGIMWQQGEGVTKNCHAAKELYEIGLERGSASAPCALGFLYYRGCGVVRDFQKARKLYELGLQRGDTFAATRLGSMYQNANGVAQDFHKAKELYELAIKRGDVVALSHLGYLYETGEGVVKDFRRAKEFYETGIEKGSATARWSLGRLYQYGLGVARDFQKARELFQLAMEEGDSEAPCALGNMYQDGQGVAQDFHKAKELYEIAIERDSAAAPTALGFLYAHGFGVARDFEKTRELYEMGMRRGWRRASTSLGALYENGQGAAQDFHKAKELYEKGINSGDDLAPECLGHMYRDGRGVDQDWDKAKELYEMGIERGSTEAATSLAYLYELMAHVLKTSPRYSPFMQEDYERIALSKAKGMYELAIARGSTSALRYLALLYRSDRSSDELACQWMAKAKEAGEREAAGKLVEWHCS
;
A
#
# COMPACT_ATOMS: atom_id res chain seq x y z
N MET A 1 21.47 14.04 12.64
CA MET A 1 21.75 12.74 13.28
C MET A 1 21.63 11.66 12.23
N ARG A 2 22.76 11.09 11.81
CA ARG A 2 22.84 10.02 10.80
C ARG A 2 22.63 8.69 11.52
N GLN A 3 21.56 7.97 11.21
CA GLN A 3 21.35 6.62 11.75
C GLN A 3 22.00 5.58 10.84
N GLU A 4 22.76 4.70 11.48
CA GLU A 4 23.56 3.60 10.96
C GLU A 4 22.70 2.64 10.12
N LEU A 5 22.95 2.60 8.81
CA LEU A 5 22.61 1.44 7.99
C LEU A 5 23.70 0.39 8.21
N SER A 6 23.31 -0.82 8.57
CA SER A 6 24.21 -1.97 8.79
C SER A 6 25.18 -2.14 7.62
N TYR A 7 26.43 -1.79 7.88
CA TYR A 7 27.56 -1.80 6.96
C TYR A 7 27.84 -3.19 6.34
N LYS A 8 27.27 -4.27 6.87
CA LYS A 8 27.55 -5.67 6.51
C LYS A 8 27.18 -6.03 5.06
N SER A 9 26.11 -5.43 4.54
CA SER A 9 25.51 -5.72 3.21
C SER A 9 26.27 -5.06 2.05
N LEU A 10 26.92 -3.93 2.35
CA LEU A 10 27.69 -3.09 1.43
C LEU A 10 28.94 -3.80 0.86
N PHE A 11 29.32 -4.96 1.42
CA PHE A 11 30.72 -5.36 1.52
C PHE A 11 31.09 -6.74 0.96
N ASP A 12 30.17 -7.52 0.38
CA ASP A 12 30.50 -8.80 -0.28
C ASP A 12 30.79 -8.69 -1.79
N THR A 13 30.45 -7.57 -2.44
CA THR A 13 30.54 -7.44 -3.92
C THR A 13 31.81 -6.77 -4.46
N VAL A 14 32.68 -6.24 -3.60
CA VAL A 14 33.85 -5.42 -4.05
C VAL A 14 35.21 -6.00 -3.66
N PHE A 15 35.28 -6.93 -2.69
CA PHE A 15 36.51 -7.59 -2.27
C PHE A 15 36.17 -9.03 -1.84
N TYR A 16 36.92 -10.02 -2.33
CA TYR A 16 36.73 -11.40 -1.92
C TYR A 16 37.17 -11.59 -0.45
N ARG A 17 36.47 -12.46 0.28
CA ARG A 17 36.74 -12.74 1.70
C ARG A 17 38.18 -13.17 1.99
N SER A 18 38.86 -13.79 1.03
CA SER A 18 40.29 -14.16 1.07
C SER A 18 41.22 -12.94 1.09
N GLU A 19 40.90 -11.91 0.31
CA GLU A 19 41.68 -10.68 0.18
C GLU A 19 41.63 -9.88 1.48
N LEU A 20 40.42 -9.73 2.05
CA LEU A 20 40.24 -9.03 3.32
C LEU A 20 40.93 -9.74 4.49
N LYS A 21 41.05 -11.07 4.47
CA LYS A 21 41.84 -11.84 5.47
C LYS A 21 43.34 -11.52 5.38
N ALA A 22 43.89 -11.35 4.18
CA ALA A 22 45.29 -10.97 4.00
C ALA A 22 45.56 -9.55 4.53
N VAL A 23 44.62 -8.61 4.31
CA VAL A 23 44.67 -7.27 4.88
C VAL A 23 44.62 -7.33 6.42
N VAL A 24 43.74 -8.14 7.01
CA VAL A 24 43.69 -8.39 8.47
C VAL A 24 45.00 -8.97 9.02
N GLN A 25 45.65 -9.85 8.27
CA GLN A 25 46.91 -10.46 8.69
C GLN A 25 48.08 -9.46 8.63
N ALA A 26 48.12 -8.62 7.59
CA ALA A 26 49.05 -7.49 7.51
C ALA A 26 48.86 -6.51 8.68
N PHE A 27 47.60 -6.26 9.07
CA PHE A 27 47.24 -5.44 10.22
C PHE A 27 47.73 -6.01 11.56
N ARG A 28 47.58 -7.32 11.80
CA ARG A 28 48.11 -7.97 13.01
C ARG A 28 49.64 -7.94 13.06
N GLY A 29 50.30 -7.99 11.90
CA GLY A 29 51.75 -7.95 11.78
C GLY A 29 52.39 -6.55 11.81
N LYS A 30 51.60 -5.47 11.97
CA LYS A 30 52.06 -4.06 11.84
C LYS A 30 52.83 -3.78 10.55
N LEU A 31 52.47 -4.47 9.47
CA LEU A 31 53.14 -4.32 8.18
C LEU A 31 52.68 -3.04 7.47
N GLN A 32 53.60 -2.36 6.79
CA GLN A 32 53.29 -1.19 5.98
C GLN A 32 52.60 -1.63 4.67
N MET A 33 51.43 -1.07 4.36
CA MET A 33 50.71 -1.37 3.12
C MET A 33 50.95 -0.28 2.08
N ASN A 34 51.35 -0.71 0.89
CA ASN A 34 51.42 0.13 -0.30
C ASN A 34 50.24 -0.22 -1.21
N ILE A 35 49.34 0.73 -1.42
CA ILE A 35 48.17 0.56 -2.29
C ILE A 35 48.41 1.39 -3.56
N THR A 36 48.51 0.69 -4.68
CA THR A 36 48.73 1.29 -5.99
C THR A 36 47.39 1.42 -6.71
N PHE A 37 46.98 2.65 -7.02
CA PHE A 37 45.78 2.92 -7.81
C PHE A 37 46.16 3.09 -9.27
N THR A 38 45.49 2.38 -10.16
CA THR A 38 45.84 2.31 -11.58
C THR A 38 45.05 3.27 -12.46
N HIS A 39 43.98 3.88 -11.95
CA HIS A 39 43.15 4.79 -12.74
C HIS A 39 43.65 6.24 -12.65
N PRO A 40 44.07 6.86 -13.77
CA PRO A 40 44.68 8.20 -13.74
C PRO A 40 43.71 9.33 -13.39
N ALA A 41 42.40 9.10 -13.50
CA ALA A 41 41.39 10.11 -13.11
C ALA A 41 40.99 10.07 -11.63
N MET A 42 41.54 9.15 -10.82
CA MET A 42 41.25 9.12 -9.39
C MET A 42 41.90 10.32 -8.68
N THR A 43 41.08 11.08 -7.96
CA THR A 43 41.58 12.15 -7.11
C THR A 43 42.12 11.59 -5.79
N LEU A 44 42.91 12.39 -5.07
CA LEU A 44 43.37 12.04 -3.72
C LEU A 44 42.20 11.75 -2.77
N VAL A 45 41.05 12.40 -2.97
CA VAL A 45 39.83 12.18 -2.20
C VAL A 45 39.23 10.80 -2.51
N ASP A 46 39.23 10.39 -3.77
CA ASP A 46 38.74 9.07 -4.21
C ASP A 46 39.63 7.95 -3.67
N MET A 47 40.95 8.14 -3.72
CA MET A 47 41.91 7.20 -3.15
C MET A 47 41.72 7.05 -1.63
N ARG A 48 41.49 8.15 -0.92
CA ARG A 48 41.22 8.13 0.53
C ARG A 48 39.88 7.45 0.83
N GLY A 49 38.85 7.72 0.03
CA GLY A 49 37.54 7.07 0.15
C GLY A 49 37.62 5.55 -0.04
N ALA A 50 38.25 5.10 -1.12
CA ALA A 50 38.47 3.67 -1.38
C ALA A 50 39.29 2.99 -0.27
N THR A 51 40.36 3.65 0.19
CA THR A 51 41.19 3.13 1.29
C THR A 51 40.42 3.01 2.61
N SER A 52 39.57 4.00 2.93
CA SER A 52 38.74 3.99 4.13
C SER A 52 37.74 2.83 4.13
N VAL A 53 37.24 2.44 2.95
CA VAL A 53 36.32 1.30 2.78
C VAL A 53 37.04 -0.04 3.01
N ILE A 54 38.30 -0.18 2.56
CA ILE A 54 39.12 -1.39 2.80
C ILE A 54 39.38 -1.58 4.31
N TYR A 55 39.70 -0.49 5.01
CA TYR A 55 39.99 -0.49 6.44
C TYR A 55 38.80 -0.97 7.29
N GLU A 56 37.62 -0.38 7.08
CA GLU A 56 36.42 -0.74 7.84
C GLU A 56 36.02 -2.21 7.60
N ARG A 57 36.22 -2.75 6.39
CA ARG A 57 35.95 -4.17 6.09
C ARG A 57 36.89 -5.13 6.82
N ALA A 58 38.18 -4.82 6.89
CA ALA A 58 39.14 -5.66 7.60
C ALA A 58 38.91 -5.64 9.11
N ARG A 59 38.58 -4.46 9.67
CA ARG A 59 38.22 -4.29 11.08
C ARG A 59 37.00 -5.14 11.49
N LEU A 60 36.05 -5.33 10.59
CA LEU A 60 34.86 -6.17 10.82
C LEU A 60 35.15 -7.68 10.79
N LEU A 61 36.24 -8.12 10.14
CA LEU A 61 36.66 -9.54 10.12
C LEU A 61 37.54 -9.91 11.31
N SER A 62 38.24 -8.93 11.90
CA SER A 62 38.97 -9.07 13.16
C SER A 62 39.15 -7.66 13.74
N PRO A 63 38.79 -7.40 15.01
CA PRO A 63 39.02 -6.10 15.62
C PRO A 63 40.53 -5.80 15.63
N VAL A 64 40.96 -4.80 14.87
CA VAL A 64 42.32 -4.27 14.86
C VAL A 64 42.28 -2.84 15.40
N SER A 65 43.26 -2.45 16.22
CA SER A 65 43.31 -1.13 16.89
C SER A 65 43.44 0.06 15.94
N ASP A 66 42.94 1.22 16.38
CA ASP A 66 42.62 2.45 15.63
C ASP A 66 43.77 3.26 14.97
N LYS A 67 44.92 2.67 14.63
CA LYS A 67 46.04 3.42 14.01
C LYS A 67 46.35 2.96 12.58
N PHE A 68 45.47 3.34 11.64
CA PHE A 68 45.67 3.15 10.19
C PHE A 68 46.27 4.38 9.49
N GLN A 69 46.01 5.59 10.01
CA GLN A 69 46.32 6.83 9.31
C GLN A 69 47.82 7.17 9.22
N GLU A 70 48.68 6.54 10.01
CA GLU A 70 50.10 6.97 10.12
C GLU A 70 51.07 6.19 9.20
N SER A 71 50.69 5.09 8.55
CA SER A 71 51.65 4.26 7.79
C SER A 71 51.26 3.87 6.36
N THR A 72 50.07 4.21 5.87
CA THR A 72 49.67 3.88 4.49
C THR A 72 50.24 4.89 3.50
N THR A 73 51.03 4.43 2.53
CA THR A 73 51.52 5.30 1.44
C THR A 73 50.80 4.99 0.13
N TRP A 74 50.35 6.05 -0.54
CA TRP A 74 49.68 5.98 -1.84
C TRP A 74 50.67 6.35 -2.92
N ARG A 75 50.72 5.56 -4.00
CA ARG A 75 51.45 5.94 -5.21
C ARG A 75 50.60 5.78 -6.45
N TRP A 76 50.79 6.73 -7.35
CA TRP A 76 50.36 6.65 -8.73
C TRP A 76 51.52 6.07 -9.56
N GLY A 77 51.26 5.12 -10.46
CA GLY A 77 52.30 4.61 -11.34
C GLY A 77 51.85 3.50 -12.29
N PRO A 78 52.63 3.25 -13.37
CA PRO A 78 52.38 2.14 -14.28
C PRO A 78 52.66 0.81 -13.57
N CYS A 79 51.89 -0.22 -13.92
CA CYS A 79 52.02 -1.55 -13.34
C CYS A 79 53.34 -2.18 -13.79
N ALA A 80 54.42 -2.01 -13.02
CA ALA A 80 55.52 -2.96 -13.08
C ALA A 80 54.97 -4.31 -12.58
N LYS A 81 55.23 -5.38 -13.33
CA LYS A 81 54.78 -6.78 -13.14
C LYS A 81 54.95 -7.38 -11.72
N GLU A 82 55.48 -6.64 -10.76
CA GLU A 82 56.09 -7.15 -9.54
C GLU A 82 55.59 -6.53 -8.22
N ASN A 83 54.74 -5.50 -8.20
CA ASN A 83 54.49 -4.75 -6.95
C ASN A 83 53.07 -4.86 -6.36
N LEU A 84 52.71 -6.08 -5.98
CA LEU A 84 51.83 -6.32 -4.82
C LEU A 84 52.32 -7.59 -4.12
N VAL A 85 53.25 -7.43 -3.19
CA VAL A 85 53.75 -8.52 -2.34
C VAL A 85 53.15 -8.35 -0.95
N VAL A 86 51.98 -8.94 -0.76
CA VAL A 86 51.57 -9.49 0.54
C VAL A 86 51.66 -11.00 0.35
N GLY A 87 52.40 -11.69 1.22
CA GLY A 87 52.80 -13.09 1.06
C GLY A 87 51.76 -13.97 0.34
N GLY A 88 52.05 -14.31 -0.92
CA GLY A 88 51.51 -15.50 -1.59
C GLY A 88 50.27 -15.37 -2.47
N ALA A 89 49.63 -14.22 -2.67
CA ALA A 89 48.51 -14.13 -3.63
C ALA A 89 48.48 -12.81 -4.43
N ARG A 90 48.69 -12.92 -5.75
CA ARG A 90 48.55 -11.83 -6.73
C ARG A 90 47.06 -11.65 -7.09
N PHE A 91 46.49 -10.46 -6.90
CA PHE A 91 45.19 -10.09 -7.46
C PHE A 91 45.28 -8.77 -8.22
N LEU A 92 44.80 -8.78 -9.46
CA LEU A 92 44.77 -7.66 -10.41
C LEU A 92 43.36 -7.06 -10.40
N PHE A 93 43.22 -5.75 -10.12
CA PHE A 93 41.99 -5.02 -10.46
C PHE A 93 42.09 -4.58 -11.92
N ASP A 94 41.12 -4.97 -12.74
CA ASP A 94 40.99 -4.46 -14.10
C ASP A 94 40.51 -3.00 -14.05
N PRO A 95 41.30 -2.01 -14.54
CA PRO A 95 40.90 -0.60 -14.59
C PRO A 95 39.58 -0.36 -15.35
N ASP A 96 39.19 -1.30 -16.21
CA ASP A 96 38.02 -1.19 -17.08
C ASP A 96 36.73 -1.62 -16.37
N GLU A 97 36.83 -2.56 -15.43
CA GLU A 97 35.75 -2.92 -14.50
C GLU A 97 35.46 -1.78 -13.50
N ALA A 98 36.51 -1.09 -13.03
CA ALA A 98 36.37 0.00 -12.06
C ALA A 98 35.51 1.18 -12.58
N CYS A 99 35.62 1.51 -13.88
CA CYS A 99 34.81 2.58 -14.50
C CYS A 99 33.32 2.21 -14.51
N CYS A 100 33.01 0.95 -14.82
CA CYS A 100 31.65 0.44 -14.85
C CYS A 100 31.03 0.45 -13.45
N GLN A 101 31.76 -0.03 -12.45
CA GLN A 101 31.30 -0.06 -11.05
C GLN A 101 31.05 1.36 -10.51
N LEU A 102 31.95 2.30 -10.80
CA LEU A 102 31.75 3.70 -10.41
C LEU A 102 30.53 4.32 -11.15
N GLY A 103 30.30 3.95 -12.40
CA GLY A 103 29.09 4.31 -13.15
C GLY A 103 27.83 3.84 -12.43
N PHE A 104 27.80 2.59 -11.96
CA PHE A 104 26.69 2.06 -11.16
C PHE A 104 26.54 2.75 -9.80
N MET A 105 27.64 3.17 -9.16
CA MET A 105 27.57 3.96 -7.92
C MET A 105 26.91 5.33 -8.14
N TYR A 106 27.26 6.04 -9.23
CA TYR A 106 26.61 7.30 -9.58
C TYR A 106 25.16 7.13 -10.03
N TYR A 107 24.85 6.04 -10.72
CA TYR A 107 23.48 5.68 -11.09
C TYR A 107 22.61 5.43 -9.86
N SER A 108 23.11 4.62 -8.91
CA SER A 108 22.38 4.25 -7.70
C SER A 108 22.44 5.31 -6.59
N GLY A 109 23.41 6.23 -6.61
CA GLY A 109 23.66 7.18 -5.52
C GLY A 109 24.30 6.52 -4.29
N PHE A 110 25.04 5.43 -4.49
CA PHE A 110 25.63 4.64 -3.42
C PHE A 110 27.05 5.11 -3.11
N GLY A 111 27.26 5.68 -1.92
CA GLY A 111 28.54 6.26 -1.51
C GLY A 111 28.91 7.59 -2.21
N VAL A 112 28.17 7.98 -3.25
CA VAL A 112 28.30 9.24 -3.99
C VAL A 112 26.92 9.85 -4.23
N SER A 113 26.85 11.17 -4.44
CA SER A 113 25.58 11.80 -4.83
C SER A 113 25.14 11.29 -6.20
N ARG A 114 23.87 10.86 -6.31
CA ARG A 114 23.31 10.32 -7.56
C ARG A 114 23.48 11.32 -8.70
N SER A 115 24.00 10.86 -9.82
CA SER A 115 24.18 11.68 -11.03
C SER A 115 24.13 10.79 -12.26
N PHE A 116 23.00 10.84 -12.98
CA PHE A 116 22.84 10.08 -14.23
C PHE A 116 23.78 10.56 -15.33
N GLN A 117 24.14 11.85 -15.34
CA GLN A 117 25.12 12.39 -16.28
C GLN A 117 26.50 11.77 -16.07
N LYS A 118 27.00 11.74 -14.82
CA LYS A 118 28.28 11.10 -14.49
C LYS A 118 28.24 9.58 -14.72
N ALA A 119 27.12 8.94 -14.40
CA ALA A 119 26.93 7.51 -14.69
C ALA A 119 27.07 7.24 -16.19
N ARG A 120 26.42 8.05 -17.03
CA ARG A 120 26.52 7.96 -18.49
C ARG A 120 27.96 8.12 -18.97
N GLU A 121 28.65 9.17 -18.55
CA GLU A 121 30.05 9.44 -18.94
C GLU A 121 30.98 8.26 -18.60
N LEU A 122 30.79 7.67 -17.42
CA LEU A 122 31.57 6.51 -16.97
C LEU A 122 31.22 5.22 -17.72
N PHE A 123 29.95 5.01 -18.06
CA PHE A 123 29.55 3.88 -18.88
C PHE A 123 30.00 4.03 -20.35
N GLU A 124 29.99 5.25 -20.91
CA GLU A 124 30.57 5.56 -22.23
C GLU A 124 32.07 5.28 -22.25
N LEU A 125 32.79 5.69 -21.20
CA LEU A 125 34.20 5.38 -21.04
C LEU A 125 34.45 3.87 -20.95
N SER A 126 33.63 3.15 -20.16
CA SER A 126 33.69 1.69 -20.02
C SER A 126 33.42 0.97 -21.36
N MET A 127 32.46 1.47 -22.15
CA MET A 127 32.16 0.99 -23.50
C MET A 127 33.35 1.20 -24.46
N GLN A 128 33.97 2.39 -24.45
CA GLN A 128 35.14 2.70 -25.28
C GLN A 128 36.31 1.78 -24.97
N ARG A 129 36.48 1.41 -23.70
CA ARG A 129 37.52 0.48 -23.25
C ARG A 129 37.19 -1.00 -23.44
N GLY A 130 36.02 -1.32 -23.98
CA GLY A 130 35.67 -2.69 -24.37
C GLY A 130 34.87 -3.49 -23.35
N TYR A 131 34.56 -2.93 -22.17
CA TYR A 131 33.86 -3.67 -21.12
C TYR A 131 32.35 -3.76 -21.39
N ALA A 132 31.87 -4.98 -21.64
CA ALA A 132 30.51 -5.23 -22.13
C ALA A 132 29.41 -4.77 -21.16
N ARG A 133 29.63 -4.87 -19.85
CA ARG A 133 28.63 -4.47 -18.83
C ARG A 133 28.38 -2.97 -18.77
N GLY A 134 29.37 -2.16 -19.16
CA GLY A 134 29.19 -0.71 -19.30
C GLY A 134 28.21 -0.36 -20.43
N ILE A 135 28.20 -1.17 -21.50
CA ILE A 135 27.27 -1.02 -22.62
C ILE A 135 25.84 -1.29 -22.16
N SER A 136 25.62 -2.34 -21.37
CA SER A 136 24.32 -2.61 -20.75
C SER A 136 23.89 -1.48 -19.81
N GLY A 137 24.82 -0.92 -19.03
CA GLY A 137 24.56 0.26 -18.20
C GLY A 137 24.04 1.46 -19.01
N LEU A 138 24.63 1.73 -20.18
CA LEU A 138 24.09 2.74 -21.11
C LEU A 138 22.71 2.36 -21.65
N GLY A 139 22.50 1.10 -22.01
CA GLY A 139 21.21 0.60 -22.46
C GLY A 139 20.11 0.90 -21.44
N VAL A 140 20.38 0.69 -20.14
CA VAL A 140 19.45 1.00 -19.05
C VAL A 140 19.15 2.50 -18.97
N LEU A 141 20.15 3.38 -19.13
CA LEU A 141 19.92 4.83 -19.12
C LEU A 141 18.98 5.27 -20.25
N TYR A 142 19.15 4.73 -21.47
CA TYR A 142 18.28 5.02 -22.61
C TYR A 142 16.90 4.40 -22.45
N GLN A 143 16.80 3.18 -21.91
CA GLN A 143 15.52 2.53 -21.65
C GLN A 143 14.68 3.33 -20.64
N LEU A 144 15.30 3.85 -19.59
CA LEU A 144 14.60 4.58 -18.52
C LEU A 144 14.52 6.10 -18.75
N GLY A 145 15.20 6.62 -19.78
CA GLY A 145 15.30 8.07 -20.01
C GLY A 145 16.00 8.82 -18.87
N GLN A 146 17.00 8.20 -18.24
CA GLN A 146 17.70 8.76 -17.08
C GLN A 146 19.01 9.43 -17.50
N GLY A 147 19.06 10.76 -17.44
CA GLY A 147 20.21 11.53 -17.93
C GLY A 147 20.34 11.61 -19.45
N VAL A 148 19.39 11.01 -20.19
CA VAL A 148 19.23 11.05 -21.65
C VAL A 148 17.74 11.00 -21.99
N ALA A 149 17.35 11.40 -23.20
CA ALA A 149 15.98 11.16 -23.67
C ALA A 149 15.72 9.65 -23.76
N GLN A 150 14.52 9.22 -23.37
CA GLN A 150 14.13 7.82 -23.46
C GLN A 150 14.14 7.35 -24.91
N ASP A 151 14.82 6.24 -25.17
CA ASP A 151 14.97 5.66 -26.50
C ASP A 151 15.11 4.13 -26.41
N PHE A 152 14.00 3.43 -26.64
CA PHE A 152 13.96 1.97 -26.57
C PHE A 152 14.71 1.30 -27.73
N HIS A 153 14.75 1.93 -28.91
CA HIS A 153 15.47 1.39 -30.06
C HIS A 153 16.98 1.41 -29.79
N LYS A 154 17.48 2.53 -29.26
CA LYS A 154 18.88 2.64 -28.88
C LYS A 154 19.25 1.74 -27.70
N ALA A 155 18.35 1.60 -26.71
CA ALA A 155 18.55 0.64 -25.62
C ALA A 155 18.71 -0.80 -26.15
N LYS A 156 17.82 -1.21 -27.07
CA LYS A 156 17.89 -2.51 -27.74
C LYS A 156 19.22 -2.72 -28.47
N GLU A 157 19.65 -1.75 -29.28
CA GLU A 157 20.93 -1.82 -30.01
C GLU A 157 22.12 -1.99 -29.05
N LEU A 158 22.12 -1.25 -27.93
CA LEU A 158 23.15 -1.35 -26.89
C LEU A 158 23.14 -2.73 -26.21
N TYR A 159 21.97 -3.28 -25.91
CA TYR A 159 21.88 -4.64 -25.35
C TYR A 159 22.36 -5.70 -26.35
N GLU A 160 21.98 -5.61 -27.62
CA GLU A 160 22.48 -6.52 -28.67
C GLU A 160 24.01 -6.43 -28.83
N LEU A 161 24.57 -5.22 -28.74
CA LEU A 161 26.01 -5.01 -28.75
C LEU A 161 26.69 -5.59 -27.50
N ALA A 162 26.11 -5.41 -26.33
CA ALA A 162 26.61 -5.96 -25.07
C ALA A 162 26.63 -7.50 -25.10
N ILE A 163 25.58 -8.14 -25.65
CA ILE A 163 25.51 -9.59 -25.86
C ILE A 163 26.64 -10.06 -26.79
N LYS A 164 26.87 -9.35 -27.91
CA LYS A 164 27.97 -9.66 -28.85
C LYS A 164 29.34 -9.55 -28.18
N ARG A 165 29.50 -8.66 -27.20
CA ARG A 165 30.72 -8.51 -26.38
C ARG A 165 30.77 -9.41 -25.14
N GLY A 166 29.80 -10.33 -24.99
CA GLY A 166 29.81 -11.35 -23.94
C GLY A 166 29.13 -10.97 -22.64
N ASP A 167 28.40 -9.84 -22.55
CA ASP A 167 27.58 -9.55 -21.37
C ASP A 167 26.34 -10.44 -21.36
N VAL A 168 26.30 -11.36 -20.40
CA VAL A 168 25.17 -12.29 -20.22
C VAL A 168 23.96 -11.58 -19.58
N VAL A 169 24.17 -10.51 -18.81
CA VAL A 169 23.07 -9.75 -18.17
C VAL A 169 22.23 -9.04 -19.22
N ALA A 170 22.85 -8.61 -20.33
CA ALA A 170 22.16 -7.99 -21.46
C ALA A 170 21.07 -8.88 -22.08
N LEU A 171 21.19 -10.22 -21.99
CA LEU A 171 20.13 -11.14 -22.43
C LEU A 171 18.85 -10.96 -21.60
N SER A 172 18.98 -10.72 -20.30
CA SER A 172 17.84 -10.44 -19.42
C SER A 172 17.19 -9.10 -19.75
N HIS A 173 18.00 -8.08 -20.04
CA HIS A 173 17.47 -6.77 -20.44
C HIS A 173 16.75 -6.82 -21.81
N LEU A 174 17.34 -7.51 -22.78
CA LEU A 174 16.71 -7.68 -24.09
C LEU A 174 15.43 -8.52 -24.01
N GLY A 175 15.44 -9.60 -23.22
CA GLY A 175 14.24 -10.39 -22.94
C GLY A 175 13.14 -9.54 -22.30
N TYR A 176 13.49 -8.63 -21.38
CA TYR A 176 12.54 -7.71 -20.77
C TYR A 176 11.87 -6.76 -21.77
N LEU A 177 12.61 -6.24 -22.77
CA LEU A 177 12.00 -5.42 -23.82
C LEU A 177 10.92 -6.19 -24.60
N TYR A 178 11.13 -7.48 -24.88
CA TYR A 178 10.12 -8.32 -25.51
C TYR A 178 8.97 -8.71 -24.56
N GLU A 179 9.24 -8.88 -23.26
CA GLU A 179 8.22 -9.12 -22.23
C GLU A 179 7.24 -7.94 -22.14
N THR A 180 7.76 -6.71 -22.14
CA THR A 180 6.95 -5.48 -21.98
C THR A 180 6.43 -4.93 -23.31
N GLY A 181 7.12 -5.17 -24.42
CA GLY A 181 6.84 -4.54 -25.71
C GLY A 181 7.44 -3.12 -25.82
N GLU A 182 8.46 -2.80 -25.03
CA GLU A 182 9.15 -1.51 -25.07
C GLU A 182 10.09 -1.43 -26.29
N GLY A 183 9.72 -0.65 -27.30
CA GLY A 183 10.51 -0.50 -28.55
C GLY A 183 10.52 -1.73 -29.47
N VAL A 184 9.76 -2.77 -29.13
CA VAL A 184 9.58 -3.99 -29.90
C VAL A 184 8.13 -4.47 -29.79
N VAL A 185 7.68 -5.31 -30.73
CA VAL A 185 6.40 -5.99 -30.57
C VAL A 185 6.50 -6.94 -29.38
N LYS A 186 5.55 -6.83 -28.46
CA LYS A 186 5.46 -7.67 -27.26
C LYS A 186 5.40 -9.14 -27.65
N ASP A 187 6.32 -9.94 -27.12
CA ASP A 187 6.50 -11.35 -27.48
C ASP A 187 7.11 -12.13 -26.30
N PHE A 188 6.25 -12.79 -25.53
CA PHE A 188 6.68 -13.60 -24.39
C PHE A 188 7.50 -14.82 -24.79
N ARG A 189 7.31 -15.37 -26.01
CA ARG A 189 8.07 -16.52 -26.47
C ARG A 189 9.53 -16.12 -26.68
N ARG A 190 9.76 -14.99 -27.36
CA ARG A 190 11.11 -14.45 -27.53
C ARG A 190 11.74 -14.04 -26.20
N ALA A 191 10.97 -13.41 -25.31
CA ALA A 191 11.46 -13.08 -23.96
C ALA A 191 11.99 -14.33 -23.25
N LYS A 192 11.20 -15.42 -23.26
CA LYS A 192 11.59 -16.71 -22.71
C LYS A 192 12.86 -17.28 -23.35
N GLU A 193 12.97 -17.26 -24.68
CA GLU A 193 14.16 -17.75 -25.40
C GLU A 193 15.44 -16.99 -24.98
N PHE A 194 15.36 -15.67 -24.81
CA PHE A 194 16.49 -14.87 -24.30
C PHE A 194 16.84 -15.22 -22.85
N TYR A 195 15.84 -15.45 -21.99
CA TYR A 195 16.08 -15.88 -20.62
C TYR A 195 16.70 -17.28 -20.56
N GLU A 196 16.20 -18.25 -21.32
CA GLU A 196 16.77 -19.60 -21.39
C GLU A 196 18.24 -19.56 -21.87
N THR A 197 18.52 -18.79 -22.93
CA THR A 197 19.90 -18.55 -23.39
C THR A 197 20.78 -17.90 -22.30
N GLY A 198 20.22 -16.96 -21.54
CA GLY A 198 20.92 -16.34 -20.41
C GLY A 198 21.23 -17.33 -19.28
N ILE A 199 20.30 -18.25 -19.00
CA ILE A 199 20.46 -19.29 -17.98
C ILE A 199 21.56 -20.28 -18.35
N GLU A 200 21.60 -20.72 -19.62
CA GLU A 200 22.65 -21.58 -20.18
C GLU A 200 24.03 -20.94 -20.04
N LYS A 201 24.11 -19.62 -20.23
CA LYS A 201 25.33 -18.83 -20.04
C LYS A 201 25.59 -18.39 -18.58
N GLY A 202 24.79 -18.87 -17.62
CA GLY A 202 25.04 -18.66 -16.19
C GLY A 202 24.45 -17.39 -15.57
N SER A 203 23.55 -16.65 -16.26
CA SER A 203 22.92 -15.44 -15.69
C SER A 203 21.93 -15.78 -14.57
N ALA A 204 22.17 -15.22 -13.38
CA ALA A 204 21.24 -15.32 -12.24
C ALA A 204 19.96 -14.50 -12.50
N THR A 205 20.09 -13.32 -13.11
CA THR A 205 18.96 -12.44 -13.48
C THR A 205 18.05 -13.04 -14.53
N ALA A 206 18.60 -13.86 -15.45
CA ALA A 206 17.80 -14.61 -16.41
C ALA A 206 16.96 -15.70 -15.73
N ARG A 207 17.51 -16.37 -14.71
CA ARG A 207 16.76 -17.35 -13.88
C ARG A 207 15.61 -16.65 -13.16
N TRP A 208 15.88 -15.49 -12.54
CA TRP A 208 14.85 -14.69 -11.89
C TRP A 208 13.76 -14.24 -12.87
N SER A 209 14.14 -13.71 -14.03
CA SER A 209 13.18 -13.22 -15.04
C SER A 209 12.30 -14.35 -15.59
N LEU A 210 12.87 -15.53 -15.86
CA LEU A 210 12.09 -16.70 -16.27
C LEU A 210 11.17 -17.19 -15.15
N GLY A 211 11.62 -17.14 -13.89
CA GLY A 211 10.81 -17.48 -12.72
C GLY A 211 9.54 -16.62 -12.65
N ARG A 212 9.65 -15.32 -12.95
CA ARG A 212 8.50 -14.42 -13.03
C ARG A 212 7.52 -14.80 -14.15
N LEU A 213 8.01 -15.23 -15.32
CA LEU A 213 7.10 -15.69 -16.38
C LEU A 213 6.23 -16.87 -15.92
N TYR A 214 6.81 -17.84 -15.20
CA TYR A 214 6.06 -18.97 -14.63
C TYR A 214 5.16 -18.57 -13.46
N GLN A 215 5.60 -17.65 -12.61
CA GLN A 215 4.81 -17.16 -11.47
C GLN A 215 3.52 -16.49 -11.94
N TYR A 216 3.60 -15.66 -12.98
CA TYR A 216 2.46 -14.88 -13.49
C TYR A 216 1.77 -15.53 -14.69
N GLY A 217 2.29 -16.63 -15.24
CA GLY A 217 1.73 -17.29 -16.42
C GLY A 217 1.87 -16.47 -17.71
N LEU A 218 2.97 -15.73 -17.86
CA LEU A 218 3.20 -14.82 -18.99
C LEU A 218 3.82 -15.58 -20.17
N GLY A 219 3.00 -15.94 -21.16
CA GLY A 219 3.41 -16.73 -22.32
C GLY A 219 3.76 -18.19 -22.01
N VAL A 220 3.53 -18.63 -20.77
CA VAL A 220 3.67 -20.00 -20.29
C VAL A 220 2.51 -20.33 -19.35
N ALA A 221 2.18 -21.60 -19.18
CA ALA A 221 1.23 -22.00 -18.14
C ALA A 221 1.79 -21.63 -16.75
N ARG A 222 0.93 -21.08 -15.89
CA ARG A 222 1.31 -20.68 -14.53
C ARG A 222 1.80 -21.91 -13.75
N ASP A 223 2.99 -21.82 -13.19
CA ASP A 223 3.64 -22.91 -12.45
C ASP A 223 4.45 -22.35 -11.29
N PHE A 224 3.84 -22.36 -10.10
CA PHE A 224 4.49 -21.86 -8.90
C PHE A 224 5.66 -22.72 -8.45
N GLN A 225 5.62 -24.04 -8.68
CA GLN A 225 6.70 -24.92 -8.27
C GLN A 225 7.96 -24.60 -9.08
N LYS A 226 7.81 -24.47 -10.39
CA LYS A 226 8.91 -24.11 -11.29
C LYS A 226 9.41 -22.69 -11.07
N ALA A 227 8.51 -21.73 -10.81
CA ALA A 227 8.89 -20.37 -10.44
C ALA A 227 9.77 -20.36 -9.18
N ARG A 228 9.37 -21.10 -8.14
CA ARG A 228 10.13 -21.22 -6.89
C ARG A 228 11.51 -21.82 -7.10
N GLU A 229 11.62 -22.88 -7.88
CA GLU A 229 12.90 -23.52 -8.22
C GLU A 229 13.84 -22.53 -8.94
N LEU A 230 13.32 -21.80 -9.92
CA LEU A 230 14.08 -20.77 -10.65
C LEU A 230 14.52 -19.63 -9.73
N PHE A 231 13.67 -19.16 -8.83
CA PHE A 231 14.05 -18.15 -7.85
C PHE A 231 15.08 -18.66 -6.83
N GLN A 232 14.97 -19.91 -6.38
CA GLN A 232 15.95 -20.53 -5.47
C GLN A 232 17.33 -20.66 -6.15
N LEU A 233 17.34 -21.03 -7.43
CA LEU A 233 18.56 -21.05 -8.23
C LEU A 233 19.10 -19.63 -8.41
N ALA A 234 18.27 -18.66 -8.80
CA ALA A 234 18.67 -17.26 -8.94
C ALA A 234 19.30 -16.72 -7.63
N TYR A 235 18.69 -17.04 -6.49
CA TYR A 235 19.22 -16.72 -5.16
C TYR A 235 20.59 -17.36 -4.89
N THR A 236 20.75 -18.64 -5.24
CA THR A 236 22.01 -19.38 -5.08
C THR A 236 23.13 -18.78 -5.94
N TYR A 237 22.79 -18.32 -7.15
CA TYR A 237 23.71 -17.65 -8.08
C TYR A 237 23.83 -16.14 -7.85
N GLY A 238 23.25 -15.61 -6.75
CA GLY A 238 23.51 -14.25 -6.28
C GLY A 238 22.62 -13.15 -6.88
N ASP A 239 21.48 -13.48 -7.49
CA ASP A 239 20.52 -12.44 -7.90
C ASP A 239 19.91 -11.74 -6.67
N PRO A 240 19.94 -10.39 -6.61
CA PRO A 240 19.48 -9.64 -5.45
C PRO A 240 17.95 -9.59 -5.32
N GLU A 241 17.18 -9.74 -6.39
CA GLU A 241 15.70 -9.71 -6.38
C GLU A 241 15.10 -11.09 -6.08
N ALA A 242 15.86 -12.17 -6.25
CA ALA A 242 15.39 -13.53 -5.95
C ALA A 242 14.86 -13.75 -4.52
N PRO A 243 15.51 -13.27 -3.43
CA PRO A 243 14.91 -13.34 -2.09
C PRO A 243 13.57 -12.62 -2.00
N PHE A 244 13.43 -11.45 -2.66
CA PHE A 244 12.17 -10.72 -2.68
C PHE A 244 11.08 -11.54 -3.37
N SER A 245 11.34 -12.12 -4.54
CA SER A 245 10.36 -12.97 -5.24
C SER A 245 9.99 -14.22 -4.43
N LEU A 246 10.96 -14.90 -3.82
CA LEU A 246 10.66 -16.00 -2.89
C LEU A 246 9.80 -15.53 -1.72
N GLY A 247 10.12 -14.38 -1.13
CA GLY A 247 9.37 -13.82 -0.01
C GLY A 247 7.90 -13.54 -0.38
N ILE A 248 7.64 -13.05 -1.60
CA ILE A 248 6.27 -12.88 -2.11
C ILE A 248 5.53 -14.21 -2.17
N MET A 249 6.17 -15.28 -2.66
CA MET A 249 5.55 -16.61 -2.70
C MET A 249 5.15 -17.12 -1.32
N TRP A 250 6.01 -16.94 -0.31
CA TRP A 250 5.68 -17.28 1.08
C TRP A 250 4.61 -16.36 1.67
N GLN A 251 4.61 -15.07 1.33
CA GLN A 251 3.62 -14.11 1.81
C GLN A 251 2.22 -14.44 1.27
N GLN A 252 2.12 -14.87 0.01
CA GLN A 252 0.85 -15.15 -0.67
C GLN A 252 0.43 -16.62 -0.60
N GLY A 253 1.34 -17.53 -0.27
CA GLY A 253 1.08 -18.97 -0.31
C GLY A 253 1.12 -19.55 -1.73
N GLU A 254 1.90 -18.95 -2.63
CA GLU A 254 2.02 -19.39 -4.02
C GLU A 254 2.97 -20.60 -4.12
N GLY A 255 2.42 -21.79 -4.29
CA GLY A 255 3.21 -23.04 -4.34
C GLY A 255 3.83 -23.45 -3.00
N VAL A 256 3.46 -22.78 -1.91
CA VAL A 256 3.89 -23.05 -0.52
C VAL A 256 2.77 -22.69 0.45
N THR A 257 2.79 -23.21 1.66
CA THR A 257 1.89 -22.74 2.72
C THR A 257 2.26 -21.31 3.13
N LYS A 258 1.27 -20.40 3.14
CA LYS A 258 1.43 -18.99 3.52
C LYS A 258 2.17 -18.86 4.85
N ASN A 259 3.28 -18.12 4.87
CA ASN A 259 4.11 -17.89 6.04
C ASN A 259 4.76 -16.50 5.99
N CYS A 260 4.17 -15.54 6.70
CA CYS A 260 4.70 -14.17 6.78
C CYS A 260 6.05 -14.08 7.51
N HIS A 261 6.39 -15.02 8.40
CA HIS A 261 7.67 -15.00 9.10
C HIS A 261 8.81 -15.39 8.14
N ALA A 262 8.61 -16.44 7.34
CA ALA A 262 9.54 -16.83 6.27
C ALA A 262 9.68 -15.71 5.21
N ALA A 263 8.57 -15.06 4.84
CA ALA A 263 8.60 -13.91 3.92
C ALA A 263 9.46 -12.76 4.48
N LYS A 264 9.33 -12.46 5.78
CA LYS A 264 10.11 -11.42 6.45
C LYS A 264 11.61 -11.70 6.38
N GLU A 265 12.05 -12.92 6.70
CA GLU A 265 13.47 -13.31 6.64
C GLU A 265 14.03 -13.15 5.22
N LEU A 266 13.27 -13.57 4.21
CA LEU A 266 13.65 -13.43 2.81
C LEU A 266 13.72 -11.97 2.36
N TYR A 267 12.82 -11.10 2.82
CA TYR A 267 12.91 -9.67 2.55
C TYR A 267 14.08 -9.00 3.26
N GLU A 268 14.43 -9.43 4.48
CA GLU A 268 15.64 -8.96 5.17
C GLU A 268 16.90 -9.37 4.39
N ILE A 269 16.95 -10.60 3.87
CA ILE A 269 18.04 -11.06 2.99
C ILE A 269 18.07 -10.25 1.68
N GLY A 270 16.92 -10.01 1.05
CA GLY A 270 16.84 -9.19 -0.17
C GLY A 270 17.29 -7.74 0.07
N LEU A 271 16.92 -7.17 1.22
CA LEU A 271 17.36 -5.84 1.66
C LEU A 271 18.87 -5.78 1.80
N GLU A 272 19.48 -6.79 2.44
CA GLU A 272 20.93 -6.95 2.60
C GLU A 272 21.64 -7.18 1.26
N ARG A 273 21.02 -7.89 0.31
CA ARG A 273 21.58 -8.10 -1.04
C ARG A 273 21.38 -6.93 -2.00
N GLY A 274 20.72 -5.87 -1.56
CA GLY A 274 20.57 -4.65 -2.35
C GLY A 274 19.37 -4.64 -3.30
N SER A 275 18.36 -5.52 -3.11
CA SER A 275 17.08 -5.41 -3.82
C SER A 275 16.47 -4.02 -3.64
N ALA A 276 15.93 -3.50 -4.73
CA ALA A 276 15.18 -2.24 -4.71
C ALA A 276 13.80 -2.43 -4.08
N SER A 277 13.17 -3.58 -4.32
CA SER A 277 11.80 -3.92 -3.95
C SER A 277 11.66 -4.46 -2.51
N ALA A 278 12.68 -5.16 -2.01
CA ALA A 278 12.66 -5.78 -0.68
C ALA A 278 12.37 -4.81 0.49
N PRO A 279 12.93 -3.58 0.55
CA PRO A 279 12.55 -2.61 1.57
C PRO A 279 11.05 -2.32 1.56
N CYS A 280 10.44 -2.14 0.39
CA CYS A 280 9.02 -1.86 0.26
C CYS A 280 8.18 -3.04 0.76
N ALA A 281 8.55 -4.27 0.41
CA ALA A 281 7.88 -5.48 0.87
C ALA A 281 7.98 -5.68 2.39
N LEU A 282 9.17 -5.48 2.96
CA LEU A 282 9.37 -5.54 4.41
C LEU A 282 8.59 -4.44 5.13
N GLY A 283 8.55 -3.23 4.54
CA GLY A 283 7.74 -2.12 5.03
C GLY A 283 6.26 -2.48 5.08
N PHE A 284 5.77 -3.21 4.07
CA PHE A 284 4.39 -3.70 4.03
C PHE A 284 4.09 -4.70 5.15
N LEU A 285 5.02 -5.62 5.48
CA LEU A 285 4.86 -6.52 6.62
C LEU A 285 4.75 -5.76 7.95
N TYR A 286 5.59 -4.74 8.17
CA TYR A 286 5.52 -3.88 9.36
C TYR A 286 4.27 -3.01 9.39
N TYR A 287 3.81 -2.52 8.24
CA TYR A 287 2.58 -1.75 8.12
C TYR A 287 1.34 -2.58 8.48
N ARG A 288 1.28 -3.82 8.00
CA ARG A 288 0.17 -4.75 8.29
C ARG A 288 0.30 -5.46 9.64
N GLY A 289 1.51 -5.61 10.17
CA GLY A 289 1.80 -6.50 11.30
C GLY A 289 1.74 -7.99 10.93
N CYS A 290 2.07 -8.37 9.69
CA CYS A 290 2.08 -9.79 9.29
C CYS A 290 3.44 -10.42 9.59
N GLY A 291 3.48 -11.41 10.49
CA GLY A 291 4.73 -12.06 10.92
C GLY A 291 5.66 -11.18 11.76
N VAL A 292 5.22 -9.96 12.11
CA VAL A 292 5.91 -8.97 12.93
C VAL A 292 4.90 -8.15 13.74
N VAL A 293 5.33 -7.57 14.86
CA VAL A 293 4.52 -6.54 15.54
C VAL A 293 4.39 -5.33 14.61
N ARG A 294 3.16 -4.82 14.47
CA ARG A 294 2.87 -3.67 13.62
C ARG A 294 3.66 -2.44 14.08
N ASP A 295 4.39 -1.84 13.16
CA ASP A 295 5.24 -0.67 13.42
C ASP A 295 5.24 0.27 12.20
N PHE A 296 4.45 1.33 12.31
CA PHE A 296 4.35 2.31 11.23
C PHE A 296 5.63 3.14 11.07
N GLN A 297 6.41 3.40 12.12
CA GLN A 297 7.65 4.17 11.99
C GLN A 297 8.69 3.38 11.20
N LYS A 298 8.80 2.08 11.49
CA LYS A 298 9.70 1.19 10.75
C LYS A 298 9.22 1.00 9.30
N ALA A 299 7.91 0.83 9.08
CA ALA A 299 7.34 0.78 7.74
C ALA A 299 7.68 2.03 6.91
N ARG A 300 7.50 3.22 7.49
CA ARG A 300 7.85 4.49 6.85
C ARG A 300 9.31 4.54 6.42
N LYS A 301 10.25 4.27 7.34
CA LYS A 301 11.70 4.28 7.04
C LYS A 301 12.05 3.31 5.90
N LEU A 302 11.42 2.14 5.88
CA LEU A 302 11.61 1.12 4.86
C LEU A 302 11.06 1.55 3.50
N TYR A 303 9.88 2.19 3.45
CA TYR A 303 9.37 2.76 2.21
C TYR A 303 10.22 3.95 1.73
N GLU A 304 10.69 4.82 2.62
CA GLU A 304 11.63 5.90 2.26
C GLU A 304 12.92 5.31 1.65
N LEU A 305 13.42 4.21 2.19
CA LEU A 305 14.57 3.49 1.63
C LEU A 305 14.25 2.84 0.27
N GLY A 306 13.08 2.21 0.11
CA GLY A 306 12.63 1.69 -1.18
C GLY A 306 12.54 2.78 -2.23
N LEU A 307 11.97 3.93 -1.87
CA LEU A 307 11.86 5.11 -2.74
C LEU A 307 13.24 5.63 -3.16
N GLN A 308 14.21 5.65 -2.25
CA GLN A 308 15.60 6.00 -2.54
C GLN A 308 16.24 4.97 -3.48
N ARG A 309 16.00 3.67 -3.28
CA ARG A 309 16.51 2.59 -4.14
C ARG A 309 15.80 2.46 -5.48
N GLY A 310 14.74 3.24 -5.72
CA GLY A 310 14.04 3.29 -7.00
C GLY A 310 12.84 2.37 -7.11
N ASP A 311 12.35 1.81 -6.01
CA ASP A 311 11.07 1.08 -6.00
C ASP A 311 9.93 1.99 -6.46
N THR A 312 9.09 1.46 -7.35
CA THR A 312 7.99 2.21 -7.97
C THR A 312 6.80 2.36 -7.02
N PHE A 313 6.56 1.36 -6.16
CA PHE A 313 5.40 1.31 -5.28
C PHE A 313 5.60 2.04 -3.94
N ALA A 314 6.85 2.26 -3.54
CA ALA A 314 7.20 2.88 -2.26
C ALA A 314 6.61 4.28 -2.11
N ALA A 315 6.54 5.06 -3.19
CA ALA A 315 5.91 6.37 -3.20
C ALA A 315 4.42 6.27 -2.86
N THR A 316 3.68 5.35 -3.49
CA THR A 316 2.26 5.10 -3.23
C THR A 316 2.02 4.61 -1.81
N ARG A 317 2.87 3.72 -1.30
CA ARG A 317 2.80 3.23 0.08
C ARG A 317 3.00 4.37 1.09
N LEU A 318 3.99 5.23 0.88
CA LEU A 318 4.19 6.42 1.72
C LEU A 318 3.02 7.39 1.61
N GLY A 319 2.51 7.63 0.40
CA GLY A 319 1.35 8.50 0.18
C GLY A 319 0.14 8.01 0.99
N SER A 320 -0.12 6.71 0.97
CA SER A 320 -1.18 6.09 1.76
C SER A 320 -0.98 6.24 3.28
N MET A 321 0.27 6.25 3.77
CA MET A 321 0.53 6.52 5.19
C MET A 321 0.17 7.95 5.58
N TYR A 322 0.51 8.94 4.76
CA TYR A 322 0.14 10.35 4.98
C TYR A 322 -1.37 10.58 4.84
N GLN A 323 -2.01 9.92 3.88
CA GLN A 323 -3.47 10.01 3.70
C GLN A 323 -4.22 9.48 4.94
N ASN A 324 -3.79 8.34 5.48
CA ASN A 324 -4.50 7.63 6.56
C ASN A 324 -3.92 7.90 7.96
N ALA A 325 -3.01 8.87 8.12
CA ALA A 325 -2.35 9.18 9.39
C ALA A 325 -1.64 7.99 10.07
N ASN A 326 -1.12 7.03 9.28
CA ASN A 326 -0.51 5.82 9.82
C ASN A 326 0.95 6.07 10.22
N GLY A 327 1.18 6.37 11.49
CA GLY A 327 2.52 6.68 12.03
C GLY A 327 3.08 8.03 11.57
N VAL A 328 2.25 8.87 10.95
CA VAL A 328 2.56 10.24 10.55
C VAL A 328 1.32 11.10 10.76
N ALA A 329 1.51 12.41 10.94
CA ALA A 329 0.37 13.33 10.91
C ALA A 329 -0.30 13.26 9.52
N GLN A 330 -1.62 13.35 9.50
CA GLN A 330 -2.37 13.34 8.25
C GLN A 330 -1.96 14.52 7.38
N ASP A 331 -1.63 14.26 6.13
CA ASP A 331 -1.25 15.28 5.16
C ASP A 331 -1.65 14.86 3.75
N PHE A 332 -2.81 15.32 3.31
CA PHE A 332 -3.34 15.02 1.98
C PHE A 332 -2.55 15.68 0.85
N HIS A 333 -1.93 16.85 1.10
CA HIS A 333 -1.07 17.49 0.12
C HIS A 333 0.20 16.67 -0.12
N LYS A 334 0.82 16.18 0.96
CA LYS A 334 1.97 15.27 0.86
C LYS A 334 1.60 13.94 0.19
N ALA A 335 0.43 13.39 0.53
CA ALA A 335 -0.07 12.18 -0.11
C ALA A 335 -0.20 12.37 -1.62
N LYS A 336 -0.82 13.47 -2.05
CA LYS A 336 -0.96 13.85 -3.46
C LYS A 336 0.39 13.96 -4.18
N GLU A 337 1.36 14.68 -3.60
CA GLU A 337 2.70 14.80 -4.18
C GLU A 337 3.37 13.44 -4.40
N LEU A 338 3.22 12.54 -3.43
CA LEU A 338 3.78 11.19 -3.49
C LEU A 338 3.07 10.32 -4.54
N TYR A 339 1.75 10.43 -4.68
CA TYR A 339 1.02 9.74 -5.75
C TYR A 339 1.42 10.27 -7.13
N GLU A 340 1.55 11.59 -7.31
CA GLU A 340 2.03 12.17 -8.56
C GLU A 340 3.46 11.72 -8.90
N LEU A 341 4.33 11.59 -7.89
CA LEU A 341 5.67 11.02 -8.05
C LEU A 341 5.61 9.54 -8.45
N ALA A 342 4.72 8.75 -7.84
CA ALA A 342 4.53 7.34 -8.15
C ALA A 342 4.07 7.14 -9.61
N ILE A 343 3.10 7.96 -10.06
CA ILE A 343 2.62 7.96 -11.45
C ILE A 343 3.77 8.27 -12.42
N LYS A 344 4.59 9.28 -12.11
CA LYS A 344 5.79 9.63 -12.92
C LYS A 344 6.80 8.48 -12.96
N ARG A 345 6.85 7.62 -11.94
CA ARG A 345 7.69 6.42 -11.87
C ARG A 345 7.01 5.17 -12.43
N GLY A 346 5.81 5.28 -12.99
CA GLY A 346 5.11 4.18 -13.64
C GLY A 346 4.22 3.33 -12.72
N ASP A 347 3.99 3.74 -11.46
CA ASP A 347 3.01 3.06 -10.60
C ASP A 347 1.59 3.45 -11.02
N VAL A 348 0.89 2.51 -11.67
CA VAL A 348 -0.48 2.69 -12.15
C VAL A 348 -1.49 2.70 -10.99
N VAL A 349 -1.20 2.02 -9.87
CA VAL A 349 -2.11 1.97 -8.71
C VAL A 349 -2.27 3.35 -8.09
N ALA A 350 -1.24 4.19 -8.17
CA ALA A 350 -1.28 5.58 -7.72
C ALA A 350 -2.36 6.44 -8.40
N LEU A 351 -2.76 6.10 -9.65
CA LEU A 351 -3.88 6.77 -10.32
C LEU A 351 -5.19 6.58 -9.58
N SER A 352 -5.41 5.39 -9.00
CA SER A 352 -6.61 5.11 -8.21
C SER A 352 -6.61 5.91 -6.90
N HIS A 353 -5.45 6.03 -6.24
CA HIS A 353 -5.32 6.84 -5.04
C HIS A 353 -5.50 8.34 -5.32
N LEU A 354 -4.93 8.84 -6.41
CA LEU A 354 -5.11 10.24 -6.80
C LEU A 354 -6.56 10.53 -7.20
N GLY A 355 -7.20 9.61 -7.94
CA GLY A 355 -8.63 9.69 -8.26
C GLY A 355 -9.49 9.72 -7.00
N TYR A 356 -9.15 8.91 -5.99
CA TYR A 356 -9.85 8.90 -4.70
C TYR A 356 -9.76 10.24 -3.97
N LEU A 357 -8.61 10.92 -3.96
CA LEU A 357 -8.52 12.26 -3.36
C LEU A 357 -9.48 13.26 -4.02
N TYR A 358 -9.67 13.20 -5.35
CA TYR A 358 -10.66 14.03 -6.05
C TYR A 358 -12.10 13.55 -5.80
N GLU A 359 -12.34 12.25 -5.65
CA GLU A 359 -13.65 11.69 -5.30
C GLU A 359 -14.11 12.20 -3.92
N THR A 360 -13.23 12.21 -2.92
CA THR A 360 -13.56 12.61 -1.56
C THR A 360 -13.42 14.11 -1.31
N GLY A 361 -12.53 14.79 -2.03
CA GLY A 361 -12.15 16.19 -1.76
C GLY A 361 -11.09 16.31 -0.66
N GLU A 362 -10.34 15.24 -0.39
CA GLU A 362 -9.28 15.23 0.62
C GLU A 362 -8.00 15.90 0.08
N GLY A 363 -7.69 17.10 0.59
CA GLY A 363 -6.52 17.89 0.16
C GLY A 363 -6.62 18.48 -1.26
N VAL A 364 -7.76 18.32 -1.92
CA VAL A 364 -8.09 18.88 -3.23
C VAL A 364 -9.56 19.29 -3.26
N VAL A 365 -9.93 20.16 -4.18
CA VAL A 365 -11.36 20.44 -4.43
C VAL A 365 -12.02 19.17 -4.97
N LYS A 366 -13.10 18.75 -4.31
CA LYS A 366 -13.89 17.58 -4.70
C LYS A 366 -14.37 17.71 -6.16
N ASP A 367 -14.01 16.73 -6.99
CA ASP A 367 -14.28 16.74 -8.43
C ASP A 367 -14.41 15.31 -8.95
N PHE A 368 -15.64 14.83 -9.06
CA PHE A 368 -15.92 13.48 -9.57
C PHE A 368 -15.54 13.29 -11.03
N ARG A 369 -15.53 14.35 -11.84
CA ARG A 369 -15.13 14.26 -13.26
C ARG A 369 -13.65 13.95 -13.35
N ARG A 370 -12.83 14.66 -12.58
CA ARG A 370 -11.38 14.36 -12.50
C ARG A 370 -11.10 13.00 -11.89
N ALA A 371 -11.84 12.60 -10.85
CA ALA A 371 -11.72 11.25 -10.29
C ALA A 371 -11.95 10.17 -11.37
N LYS A 372 -13.02 10.32 -12.15
CA LYS A 372 -13.34 9.46 -13.29
C LYS A 372 -12.22 9.43 -14.34
N GLU A 373 -11.68 10.59 -14.74
CA GLU A 373 -10.57 10.69 -15.70
C GLU A 373 -9.32 9.92 -15.23
N PHE A 374 -8.96 10.02 -13.94
CA PHE A 374 -7.85 9.25 -13.37
C PHE A 374 -8.12 7.75 -13.35
N TYR A 375 -9.35 7.33 -13.04
CA TYR A 375 -9.71 5.91 -13.08
C TYR A 375 -9.70 5.36 -14.50
N GLU A 376 -10.24 6.10 -15.48
CA GLU A 376 -10.21 5.72 -16.89
C GLU A 376 -8.77 5.59 -17.41
N THR A 377 -7.90 6.55 -17.08
CA THR A 377 -6.46 6.46 -17.38
C THR A 377 -5.79 5.25 -16.72
N GLY A 378 -6.19 4.92 -15.49
CA GLY A 378 -5.70 3.74 -14.77
C GLY A 378 -6.11 2.45 -15.46
N ILE A 379 -7.36 2.36 -15.92
CA ILE A 379 -7.90 1.21 -16.66
C ILE A 379 -7.17 1.01 -18.00
N GLU A 380 -6.93 2.09 -18.75
CA GLU A 380 -6.16 2.06 -20.01
C GLU A 380 -4.74 1.53 -19.80
N LYS A 381 -4.16 1.78 -18.62
CA LYS A 381 -2.84 1.29 -18.20
C LYS A 381 -2.89 -0.05 -17.45
N GLY A 382 -4.06 -0.72 -17.40
CA GLY A 382 -4.23 -2.06 -16.84
C GLY A 382 -4.40 -2.14 -15.32
N SER A 383 -4.88 -1.09 -14.66
CA SER A 383 -5.17 -1.13 -13.21
C SER A 383 -6.55 -1.70 -12.91
N ALA A 384 -6.57 -2.90 -12.31
CA ALA A 384 -7.78 -3.52 -11.79
C ALA A 384 -8.44 -2.68 -10.68
N THR A 385 -7.64 -2.05 -9.80
CA THR A 385 -8.14 -1.17 -8.73
C THR A 385 -8.79 0.11 -9.27
N ALA A 386 -8.30 0.66 -10.38
CA ALA A 386 -8.95 1.79 -11.06
C ALA A 386 -10.30 1.37 -11.63
N ARG A 387 -10.37 0.15 -12.18
CA ARG A 387 -11.62 -0.44 -12.69
C ARG A 387 -12.65 -0.63 -11.58
N TRP A 388 -12.24 -1.17 -10.43
CA TRP A 388 -13.08 -1.24 -9.24
C TRP A 388 -13.55 0.15 -8.78
N SER A 389 -12.65 1.13 -8.71
CA SER A 389 -12.99 2.50 -8.29
C SER A 389 -14.00 3.16 -9.21
N LEU A 390 -13.87 2.96 -10.54
CA LEU A 390 -14.86 3.43 -11.51
C LEU A 390 -16.21 2.71 -11.35
N GLY A 391 -16.21 1.40 -11.06
CA GLY A 391 -17.42 0.65 -10.75
C GLY A 391 -18.20 1.25 -9.59
N ARG A 392 -17.49 1.69 -8.53
CA ARG A 392 -18.12 2.41 -7.41
C ARG A 392 -18.75 3.73 -7.82
N LEU A 393 -18.14 4.52 -8.72
CA LEU A 393 -18.75 5.75 -9.21
C LEU A 393 -20.12 5.47 -9.86
N TYR A 394 -20.21 4.41 -10.68
CA TYR A 394 -21.49 4.00 -11.30
C TYR A 394 -22.48 3.41 -10.30
N GLN A 395 -22.02 2.61 -9.32
CA GLN A 395 -22.88 2.01 -8.30
C GLN A 395 -23.60 3.08 -7.47
N TYR A 396 -22.88 4.13 -7.08
CA TYR A 396 -23.40 5.19 -6.21
C TYR A 396 -23.88 6.43 -6.99
N GLY A 397 -23.67 6.50 -8.30
CA GLY A 397 -24.05 7.66 -9.12
C GLY A 397 -23.21 8.92 -8.83
N LEU A 398 -21.92 8.75 -8.54
CA LEU A 398 -21.03 9.82 -8.13
C LEU A 398 -20.38 10.49 -9.36
N GLY A 399 -20.93 11.64 -9.78
CA GLY A 399 -20.49 12.36 -10.98
C GLY A 399 -20.83 11.68 -12.30
N VAL A 400 -21.57 10.57 -12.25
CA VAL A 400 -22.12 9.83 -13.39
C VAL A 400 -23.56 9.42 -13.05
N ALA A 401 -24.38 9.15 -14.07
CA ALA A 401 -25.68 8.54 -13.84
C ALA A 401 -25.50 7.16 -13.19
N ARG A 402 -26.29 6.86 -12.15
CA ARG A 402 -26.23 5.58 -11.45
C ARG A 402 -26.58 4.45 -12.43
N ASP A 403 -25.70 3.47 -12.51
CA ASP A 403 -25.81 2.34 -13.43
C ASP A 403 -25.26 1.07 -12.78
N PHE A 404 -26.16 0.25 -12.21
CA PHE A 404 -25.78 -0.98 -11.55
C PHE A 404 -25.29 -2.05 -12.53
N GLN A 405 -25.78 -2.07 -13.78
CA GLN A 405 -25.33 -3.04 -14.76
C GLN A 405 -23.86 -2.80 -15.11
N LYS A 406 -23.52 -1.54 -15.39
CA LYS A 406 -22.15 -1.14 -15.68
C LYS A 406 -21.21 -1.29 -14.48
N ALA A 407 -21.68 -0.97 -13.28
CA ALA A 407 -20.92 -1.20 -12.05
C ALA A 407 -20.55 -2.68 -11.88
N ARG A 408 -21.53 -3.58 -12.09
CA ARG A 408 -21.32 -5.03 -12.04
C ARG A 408 -20.29 -5.51 -13.07
N GLU A 409 -20.40 -5.07 -14.31
CA GLU A 409 -19.44 -5.42 -15.38
C GLU A 409 -18.02 -4.99 -15.02
N LEU A 410 -17.86 -3.76 -14.51
CA LEU A 410 -16.56 -3.25 -14.06
C LEU A 410 -16.00 -4.05 -12.89
N PHE A 411 -16.82 -4.39 -11.89
CA PHE A 411 -16.36 -5.20 -10.77
C PHE A 411 -16.03 -6.65 -11.19
N GLN A 412 -16.80 -7.25 -12.10
CA GLN A 412 -16.52 -8.58 -12.63
C GLN A 412 -15.16 -8.63 -13.33
N LEU A 413 -14.90 -7.67 -14.22
CA LEU A 413 -13.62 -7.53 -14.89
C LEU A 413 -12.48 -7.23 -13.91
N ALA A 414 -12.69 -6.35 -12.92
CA ALA A 414 -11.68 -6.09 -11.89
C ALA A 414 -11.35 -7.34 -11.06
N MET A 415 -12.34 -8.18 -10.75
CA MET A 415 -12.14 -9.48 -10.10
C MET A 415 -11.35 -10.44 -11.01
N GLU A 416 -11.66 -10.51 -12.29
CA GLU A 416 -10.92 -11.36 -13.24
C GLU A 416 -9.45 -10.93 -13.38
N GLU A 417 -9.19 -9.62 -13.33
CA GLU A 417 -7.85 -9.01 -13.34
C GLU A 417 -7.12 -9.08 -11.98
N GLY A 418 -7.78 -9.62 -10.95
CA GLY A 418 -7.14 -9.92 -9.66
C GLY A 418 -7.27 -8.84 -8.59
N ASP A 419 -8.16 -7.85 -8.73
CA ASP A 419 -8.46 -6.93 -7.63
C ASP A 419 -9.06 -7.68 -6.44
N SER A 420 -8.60 -7.32 -5.23
CA SER A 420 -8.98 -8.00 -3.99
C SER A 420 -10.36 -7.58 -3.46
N GLU A 421 -10.78 -6.34 -3.72
CA GLU A 421 -12.04 -5.79 -3.19
C GLU A 421 -13.21 -5.94 -4.16
N ALA A 422 -12.94 -6.11 -5.46
CA ALA A 422 -13.95 -6.36 -6.48
C ALA A 422 -14.92 -7.53 -6.19
N PRO A 423 -14.48 -8.73 -5.77
CA PRO A 423 -15.43 -9.79 -5.40
C PRO A 423 -16.32 -9.42 -4.21
N CYS A 424 -15.81 -8.65 -3.24
CA CYS A 424 -16.63 -8.14 -2.13
C CYS A 424 -17.71 -7.16 -2.64
N ALA A 425 -17.34 -6.25 -3.54
CA ALA A 425 -18.30 -5.33 -4.15
C ALA A 425 -19.39 -6.06 -4.96
N LEU A 426 -19.03 -7.08 -5.74
CA LEU A 426 -20.01 -7.94 -6.42
C LEU A 426 -20.90 -8.67 -5.42
N GLY A 427 -20.33 -9.18 -4.33
CA GLY A 427 -21.06 -9.86 -3.26
C GLY A 427 -22.12 -8.93 -2.66
N ASN A 428 -21.78 -7.67 -2.39
CA ASN A 428 -22.74 -6.67 -1.92
C ASN A 428 -23.85 -6.42 -2.94
N MET A 429 -23.55 -6.40 -4.24
CA MET A 429 -24.59 -6.23 -5.27
C MET A 429 -25.58 -7.40 -5.30
N TYR A 430 -25.11 -8.64 -5.15
CA TYR A 430 -25.99 -9.81 -5.03
C TYR A 430 -26.75 -9.85 -3.69
N GLN A 431 -26.11 -9.43 -2.60
CA GLN A 431 -26.77 -9.32 -1.29
C GLN A 431 -27.91 -8.31 -1.31
N ASP A 432 -27.72 -7.17 -1.98
CA ASP A 432 -28.69 -6.07 -1.97
C ASP A 432 -29.64 -6.10 -3.19
N GLY A 433 -29.43 -7.00 -4.16
CA GLY A 433 -30.21 -7.06 -5.40
C GLY A 433 -29.99 -5.86 -6.34
N GLN A 434 -28.80 -5.26 -6.31
CA GLN A 434 -28.46 -4.07 -7.11
C GLN A 434 -28.04 -4.46 -8.53
N GLY A 435 -28.91 -4.27 -9.51
CA GLY A 435 -28.65 -4.62 -10.92
C GLY A 435 -28.63 -6.13 -11.21
N VAL A 436 -28.96 -6.95 -10.22
CA VAL A 436 -29.10 -8.41 -10.29
C VAL A 436 -30.23 -8.86 -9.36
N ALA A 437 -30.75 -10.07 -9.56
CA ALA A 437 -31.62 -10.68 -8.57
C ALA A 437 -30.85 -10.91 -7.26
N GLN A 438 -31.50 -10.65 -6.13
CA GLN A 438 -30.90 -10.87 -4.82
C GLN A 438 -30.57 -12.35 -4.64
N ASP A 439 -29.32 -12.65 -4.26
CA ASP A 439 -28.82 -14.00 -4.07
C ASP A 439 -27.75 -14.04 -2.97
N PHE A 440 -28.16 -14.48 -1.78
CA PHE A 440 -27.27 -14.59 -0.63
C PHE A 440 -26.26 -15.74 -0.76
N HIS A 441 -26.59 -16.82 -1.50
CA HIS A 441 -25.64 -17.91 -1.74
C HIS A 441 -24.50 -17.42 -2.64
N LYS A 442 -24.84 -16.66 -3.70
CA LYS A 442 -23.84 -16.05 -4.57
C LYS A 442 -23.01 -15.00 -3.85
N ALA A 443 -23.63 -14.17 -3.02
CA ALA A 443 -22.92 -13.20 -2.19
C ALA A 443 -21.90 -13.89 -1.26
N LYS A 444 -22.29 -14.98 -0.61
CA LYS A 444 -21.41 -15.80 0.24
C LYS A 444 -20.19 -16.32 -0.52
N GLU A 445 -20.39 -16.93 -1.69
CA GLU A 445 -19.28 -17.43 -2.53
C GLU A 445 -18.29 -16.31 -2.88
N LEU A 446 -18.80 -15.16 -3.28
CA LEU A 446 -17.99 -14.00 -3.64
C LEU A 446 -17.23 -13.42 -2.44
N TYR A 447 -17.85 -13.39 -1.25
CA TYR A 447 -17.15 -12.99 -0.03
C TYR A 447 -16.05 -13.99 0.36
N GLU A 448 -16.26 -15.30 0.20
CA GLU A 448 -15.22 -16.31 0.43
C GLU A 448 -14.03 -16.11 -0.52
N ILE A 449 -14.29 -15.88 -1.81
CA ILE A 449 -13.24 -15.51 -2.80
C ILE A 449 -12.51 -14.23 -2.39
N ALA A 450 -13.23 -13.20 -1.93
CA ALA A 450 -12.62 -11.95 -1.48
C ALA A 450 -11.77 -12.16 -0.21
N ILE A 451 -12.20 -13.05 0.70
CA ILE A 451 -11.42 -13.40 1.90
C ILE A 451 -10.11 -14.10 1.51
N GLU A 452 -10.15 -15.03 0.55
CA GLU A 452 -8.97 -15.71 0.01
C GLU A 452 -7.99 -14.72 -0.65
N ARG A 453 -8.53 -13.66 -1.26
CA ARG A 453 -7.75 -12.56 -1.88
C ARG A 453 -7.37 -11.45 -0.91
N ASP A 454 -7.41 -11.71 0.40
CA ASP A 454 -7.02 -10.78 1.46
C ASP A 454 -7.82 -9.45 1.50
N SER A 455 -9.07 -9.41 1.00
CA SER A 455 -9.99 -8.27 1.21
C SER A 455 -10.14 -7.97 2.70
N ALA A 456 -10.10 -6.69 3.05
CA ALA A 456 -10.29 -6.26 4.43
C ALA A 456 -11.77 -6.28 4.82
N ALA A 457 -12.67 -5.90 3.89
CA ALA A 457 -14.10 -5.74 4.15
C ALA A 457 -14.87 -7.08 4.13
N ALA A 458 -14.45 -8.02 3.29
CA ALA A 458 -15.18 -9.26 3.04
C ALA A 458 -15.46 -10.13 4.29
N PRO A 459 -14.55 -10.28 5.27
CA PRO A 459 -14.86 -10.99 6.51
C PRO A 459 -16.08 -10.41 7.24
N THR A 460 -16.17 -9.08 7.34
CA THR A 460 -17.32 -8.43 7.99
C THR A 460 -18.61 -8.60 7.18
N ALA A 461 -18.55 -8.55 5.85
CA ALA A 461 -19.71 -8.81 5.00
C ALA A 461 -20.21 -10.27 5.10
N LEU A 462 -19.29 -11.25 5.11
CA LEU A 462 -19.64 -12.65 5.32
C LEU A 462 -20.18 -12.90 6.75
N GLY A 463 -19.58 -12.27 7.75
CA GLY A 463 -20.05 -12.33 9.14
C GLY A 463 -21.47 -11.80 9.26
N PHE A 464 -21.82 -10.74 8.52
CA PHE A 464 -23.19 -10.23 8.49
C PHE A 464 -24.20 -11.27 7.97
N LEU A 465 -23.86 -12.04 6.92
CA LEU A 465 -24.73 -13.14 6.45
C LEU A 465 -24.94 -14.20 7.52
N TYR A 466 -23.87 -14.60 8.22
CA TYR A 466 -23.94 -15.59 9.31
C TYR A 466 -24.69 -15.09 10.54
N ALA A 467 -24.58 -13.80 10.89
CA ALA A 467 -25.28 -13.20 12.03
C ALA A 467 -26.80 -13.21 11.84
N HIS A 468 -27.26 -13.00 10.60
CA HIS A 468 -28.68 -12.87 10.26
C HIS A 468 -29.29 -14.14 9.67
N GLY A 469 -28.47 -15.13 9.28
CA GLY A 469 -28.93 -16.35 8.63
C GLY A 469 -29.34 -16.16 7.17
N PHE A 470 -28.72 -15.22 6.46
CA PHE A 470 -29.01 -14.93 5.05
C PHE A 470 -28.25 -15.88 4.13
N GLY A 471 -28.96 -16.83 3.49
CA GLY A 471 -28.35 -17.85 2.62
C GLY A 471 -27.47 -18.87 3.36
N VAL A 472 -27.41 -18.81 4.69
CA VAL A 472 -26.65 -19.71 5.56
C VAL A 472 -27.41 -19.93 6.87
N ALA A 473 -27.12 -21.03 7.57
CA ALA A 473 -27.57 -21.18 8.94
C ALA A 473 -26.93 -20.12 9.84
N ARG A 474 -27.71 -19.55 10.76
CA ARG A 474 -27.22 -18.53 11.69
C ARG A 474 -26.13 -19.12 12.59
N ASP A 475 -24.98 -18.45 12.63
CA ASP A 475 -23.79 -18.92 13.37
C ASP A 475 -23.02 -17.73 13.94
N PHE A 476 -23.21 -17.48 15.24
CA PHE A 476 -22.57 -16.35 15.91
C PHE A 476 -21.11 -16.61 16.29
N GLU A 477 -20.70 -17.87 16.44
CA GLU A 477 -19.29 -18.21 16.68
C GLU A 477 -18.47 -17.89 15.44
N LYS A 478 -18.94 -18.35 14.28
CA LYS A 478 -18.33 -18.01 12.98
C LYS A 478 -18.41 -16.52 12.67
N THR A 479 -19.51 -15.85 13.03
CA THR A 479 -19.63 -14.38 12.92
C THR A 479 -18.51 -13.67 13.69
N ARG A 480 -18.28 -14.07 14.95
CA ARG A 480 -17.23 -13.49 15.80
C ARG A 480 -15.85 -13.69 15.17
N GLU A 481 -15.53 -14.91 14.71
CA GLU A 481 -14.25 -15.21 14.06
C GLU A 481 -14.01 -14.34 12.81
N LEU A 482 -15.04 -14.15 12.00
CA LEU A 482 -15.00 -13.33 10.80
C LEU A 482 -14.83 -11.84 11.13
N TYR A 483 -15.52 -11.31 12.14
CA TYR A 483 -15.34 -9.93 12.58
C TYR A 483 -13.96 -9.68 13.18
N GLU A 484 -13.45 -10.61 13.98
CA GLU A 484 -12.07 -10.55 14.46
C GLU A 484 -11.05 -10.59 13.31
N MET A 485 -11.33 -11.41 12.28
CA MET A 485 -10.51 -11.45 11.07
C MET A 485 -10.53 -10.10 10.33
N GLY A 486 -11.71 -9.49 10.13
CA GLY A 486 -11.84 -8.15 9.53
C GLY A 486 -11.06 -7.09 10.33
N MET A 487 -11.13 -7.16 11.67
CA MET A 487 -10.39 -6.26 12.55
C MET A 487 -8.88 -6.44 12.42
N ARG A 488 -8.39 -7.69 12.34
CA ARG A 488 -6.95 -7.98 12.09
C ARG A 488 -6.49 -7.50 10.72
N ARG A 489 -7.35 -7.55 9.71
CA ARG A 489 -7.07 -7.02 8.36
C ARG A 489 -7.16 -5.50 8.25
N GLY A 490 -7.59 -4.83 9.33
CA GLY A 490 -7.64 -3.37 9.43
C GLY A 490 -8.91 -2.76 8.85
N TRP A 491 -10.00 -3.53 8.72
CA TRP A 491 -11.28 -2.95 8.33
C TRP A 491 -11.88 -2.15 9.49
N ARG A 492 -12.08 -0.84 9.26
CA ARG A 492 -12.49 0.10 10.31
C ARG A 492 -13.79 -0.29 11.02
N ARG A 493 -14.78 -0.82 10.28
CA ARG A 493 -16.09 -1.22 10.81
C ARG A 493 -16.12 -2.56 11.54
N ALA A 494 -15.04 -3.34 11.47
CA ALA A 494 -15.01 -4.66 12.08
C ALA A 494 -15.05 -4.60 13.62
N SER A 495 -14.39 -3.60 14.22
CA SER A 495 -14.43 -3.41 15.68
C SER A 495 -15.83 -3.06 16.17
N THR A 496 -16.54 -2.19 15.46
CA THR A 496 -17.93 -1.82 15.80
C THR A 496 -18.89 -2.99 15.60
N SER A 497 -18.74 -3.75 14.52
CA SER A 497 -19.56 -4.95 14.28
C SER A 497 -19.36 -6.00 15.37
N LEU A 498 -18.11 -6.18 15.83
CA LEU A 498 -17.79 -7.05 16.96
C LEU A 498 -18.32 -6.49 18.29
N GLY A 499 -18.26 -5.18 18.49
CA GLY A 499 -18.81 -4.50 19.67
C GLY A 499 -20.31 -4.74 19.80
N ALA A 500 -21.05 -4.61 18.69
CA ALA A 500 -22.49 -4.86 18.65
C ALA A 500 -22.85 -6.32 18.99
N LEU A 501 -21.98 -7.27 18.61
CA LEU A 501 -22.17 -8.69 18.93
C LEU A 501 -22.07 -8.95 20.45
N TYR A 502 -21.09 -8.32 21.12
CA TYR A 502 -20.95 -8.38 22.58
C TYR A 502 -22.04 -7.59 23.31
N GLU A 503 -22.43 -6.42 22.80
CA GLU A 503 -23.50 -5.61 23.38
C GLU A 503 -24.84 -6.34 23.38
N ASN A 504 -25.12 -7.15 22.35
CA ASN A 504 -26.36 -7.91 22.23
C ASN A 504 -26.28 -9.33 22.82
N GLY A 505 -25.12 -9.77 23.32
CA GLY A 505 -24.93 -11.13 23.85
C GLY A 505 -25.14 -12.23 22.80
N GLN A 506 -24.79 -11.96 21.54
CA GLN A 506 -24.99 -12.89 20.43
C GLN A 506 -23.72 -13.73 20.22
N GLY A 507 -23.75 -15.04 20.53
CA GLY A 507 -22.56 -15.92 20.38
C GLY A 507 -21.48 -15.80 21.46
N ALA A 508 -21.69 -14.92 22.43
CA ALA A 508 -20.95 -14.83 23.69
C ALA A 508 -21.87 -14.28 24.78
N ALA A 509 -21.47 -14.36 26.04
CA ALA A 509 -22.17 -13.64 27.11
C ALA A 509 -22.19 -12.14 26.80
N GLN A 510 -23.32 -11.48 27.09
CA GLN A 510 -23.43 -10.04 26.93
C GLN A 510 -22.36 -9.34 27.77
N ASP A 511 -21.59 -8.47 27.13
CA ASP A 511 -20.47 -7.79 27.75
C ASP A 511 -20.39 -6.34 27.26
N PHE A 512 -21.01 -5.44 28.03
CA PHE A 512 -21.00 -4.01 27.72
C PHE A 512 -19.62 -3.38 27.88
N HIS A 513 -18.79 -3.86 28.82
CA HIS A 513 -17.43 -3.33 28.97
C HIS A 513 -16.60 -3.65 27.71
N LYS A 514 -16.72 -4.89 27.20
CA LYS A 514 -16.07 -5.28 25.95
C LYS A 514 -16.61 -4.52 24.74
N ALA A 515 -17.93 -4.34 24.66
CA ALA A 515 -18.55 -3.56 23.60
C ALA A 515 -18.01 -2.12 23.57
N LYS A 516 -17.95 -1.46 24.73
CA LYS A 516 -17.36 -0.12 24.87
C LYS A 516 -15.92 -0.06 24.39
N GLU A 517 -15.05 -0.96 24.85
CA GLU A 517 -13.64 -1.01 24.40
C GLU A 517 -13.53 -1.14 22.88
N LEU A 518 -14.39 -1.96 22.27
CA LEU A 518 -14.41 -2.18 20.83
C LEU A 518 -14.94 -0.96 20.06
N TYR A 519 -15.93 -0.26 20.57
CA TYR A 519 -16.38 1.01 19.99
C TYR A 519 -15.32 2.10 20.10
N GLU A 520 -14.66 2.26 21.26
CA GLU A 520 -13.53 3.19 21.42
C GLU A 520 -12.41 2.85 20.42
N LYS A 521 -12.13 1.56 20.22
CA LYS A 521 -11.18 1.11 19.20
C LYS A 521 -11.64 1.45 17.77
N GLY A 522 -12.93 1.34 17.47
CA GLY A 522 -13.54 1.77 16.22
C GLY A 522 -13.40 3.29 15.99
N ILE A 523 -13.62 4.09 17.03
CA ILE A 523 -13.42 5.55 17.00
C ILE A 523 -11.96 5.87 16.68
N ASN A 524 -11.02 5.18 17.32
CA ASN A 524 -9.59 5.37 17.09
C ASN A 524 -9.11 4.87 15.72
N SER A 525 -9.85 3.97 15.07
CA SER A 525 -9.56 3.47 13.71
C SER A 525 -10.24 4.27 12.60
N GLY A 526 -10.96 5.34 12.94
CA GLY A 526 -11.66 6.20 11.98
C GLY A 526 -12.98 5.63 11.46
N ASP A 527 -13.61 4.74 12.21
CA ASP A 527 -14.98 4.32 11.93
C ASP A 527 -15.96 5.48 12.18
N ASP A 528 -16.87 5.68 11.23
CA ASP A 528 -17.91 6.71 11.27
C ASP A 528 -19.10 6.29 12.15
N LEU A 529 -19.35 4.99 12.30
CA LEU A 529 -20.47 4.45 13.09
C LEU A 529 -20.12 4.24 14.57
N ALA A 530 -18.85 4.04 14.90
CA ALA A 530 -18.42 3.75 16.27
C ALA A 530 -18.80 4.84 17.31
N PRO A 531 -18.68 6.17 17.00
CA PRO A 531 -19.13 7.21 17.93
C PRO A 531 -20.62 7.09 18.25
N GLU A 532 -21.44 6.77 17.25
CA GLU A 532 -22.88 6.63 17.43
C GLU A 532 -23.24 5.45 18.35
N CYS A 533 -22.65 4.27 18.12
CA CYS A 533 -22.90 3.10 18.97
C CYS A 533 -22.49 3.36 20.43
N LEU A 534 -21.32 3.99 20.64
CA LEU A 534 -20.88 4.37 21.98
C LEU A 534 -21.80 5.44 22.60
N GLY A 535 -22.28 6.39 21.78
CA GLY A 535 -23.24 7.41 22.19
C GLY A 535 -24.56 6.78 22.67
N HIS A 536 -25.08 5.75 21.99
CA HIS A 536 -26.26 5.01 22.46
C HIS A 536 -26.02 4.37 23.83
N MET A 537 -24.83 3.82 24.10
CA MET A 537 -24.50 3.26 25.41
C MET A 537 -24.55 4.31 26.52
N TYR A 538 -23.97 5.49 26.30
CA TYR A 538 -24.00 6.60 27.26
C TYR A 538 -25.40 7.21 27.43
N ARG A 539 -26.18 7.32 26.35
CA ARG A 539 -27.57 7.78 26.39
C ARG A 539 -28.43 6.85 27.25
N ASP A 540 -28.27 5.54 27.07
CA ASP A 540 -29.14 4.53 27.68
C ASP A 540 -28.59 4.00 29.03
N GLY A 541 -27.34 4.36 29.40
CA GLY A 541 -26.68 3.82 30.59
C GLY A 541 -26.32 2.33 30.49
N ARG A 542 -26.02 1.82 29.28
CA ARG A 542 -25.71 0.41 29.05
C ARG A 542 -24.25 0.11 29.38
N GLY A 543 -23.99 -0.43 30.56
CA GLY A 543 -22.63 -0.76 31.03
C GLY A 543 -21.71 0.44 31.27
N VAL A 544 -22.28 1.63 31.30
CA VAL A 544 -21.68 2.90 31.70
C VAL A 544 -22.74 3.70 32.46
N ASP A 545 -22.30 4.65 33.28
CA ASP A 545 -23.23 5.62 33.86
C ASP A 545 -23.89 6.43 32.74
N GLN A 546 -25.19 6.68 32.88
CA GLN A 546 -25.93 7.47 31.90
C GLN A 546 -25.37 8.90 31.86
N ASP A 547 -24.93 9.32 30.67
CA ASP A 547 -24.31 10.62 30.45
C ASP A 547 -24.75 11.18 29.09
N TRP A 548 -25.68 12.13 29.14
CA TRP A 548 -26.28 12.71 27.95
C TRP A 548 -25.39 13.73 27.26
N ASP A 549 -24.53 14.41 28.04
CA ASP A 549 -23.54 15.33 27.48
C ASP A 549 -22.47 14.53 26.71
N LYS A 550 -22.02 13.40 27.27
CA LYS A 550 -21.11 12.49 26.57
C LYS A 550 -21.74 11.87 25.32
N ALA A 551 -22.99 11.44 25.40
CA ALA A 551 -23.71 10.93 24.24
C ALA A 551 -23.79 11.98 23.12
N LYS A 552 -24.10 13.24 23.49
CA LYS A 552 -24.12 14.37 22.55
C LYS A 552 -22.76 14.60 21.89
N GLU A 553 -21.67 14.69 22.65
CA GLU A 553 -20.31 14.85 22.11
C GLU A 553 -19.96 13.75 21.08
N LEU A 554 -20.35 12.52 21.38
CA LEU A 554 -20.11 11.36 20.51
C LEU A 554 -20.96 11.42 19.22
N TYR A 555 -22.22 11.85 19.30
CA TYR A 555 -23.03 12.05 18.10
C TYR A 555 -22.49 13.20 17.23
N GLU A 556 -22.10 14.33 17.84
CA GLU A 556 -21.47 15.45 17.13
C GLU A 556 -20.18 15.00 16.43
N MET A 557 -19.35 14.21 17.09
CA MET A 557 -18.18 13.57 16.47
C MET A 557 -18.55 12.66 15.29
N GLY A 558 -19.62 11.86 15.41
CA GLY A 558 -20.14 11.03 14.31
C GLY A 558 -20.59 11.87 13.12
N ILE A 559 -21.26 13.00 13.36
CA ILE A 559 -21.69 13.95 12.32
C ILE A 559 -20.48 14.56 11.61
N GLU A 560 -19.44 14.98 12.34
CA GLU A 560 -18.21 15.52 11.76
C GLU A 560 -17.50 14.48 10.88
N ARG A 561 -17.54 13.20 11.28
CA ARG A 561 -16.96 12.08 10.53
C ARG A 561 -17.84 11.57 9.38
N GLY A 562 -19.00 12.19 9.15
CA GLY A 562 -19.86 11.87 8.02
C GLY A 562 -20.86 10.74 8.25
N SER A 563 -21.11 10.30 9.48
CA SER A 563 -22.23 9.40 9.77
C SER A 563 -23.56 10.07 9.39
N THR A 564 -24.40 9.33 8.67
CA THR A 564 -25.74 9.76 8.27
C THR A 564 -26.75 9.63 9.42
N GLU A 565 -26.57 8.64 10.29
CA GLU A 565 -27.50 8.33 11.39
C GLU A 565 -27.14 9.04 12.70
N ALA A 566 -25.89 9.49 12.88
CA ALA A 566 -25.49 10.23 14.08
C ALA A 566 -26.30 11.53 14.27
N ALA A 567 -26.69 12.21 13.18
CA ALA A 567 -27.57 13.37 13.23
C ALA A 567 -28.98 13.00 13.70
N THR A 568 -29.53 11.87 13.22
CA THR A 568 -30.81 11.31 13.69
C THR A 568 -30.75 10.96 15.18
N SER A 569 -29.66 10.34 15.62
CA SER A 569 -29.42 9.98 17.03
C SER A 569 -29.29 11.20 17.94
N LEU A 570 -28.64 12.27 17.49
CA LEU A 570 -28.56 13.54 18.21
C LEU A 570 -29.92 14.24 18.28
N ALA A 571 -30.70 14.21 17.20
CA ALA A 571 -32.04 14.76 17.18
C ALA A 571 -32.95 14.06 18.21
N TYR A 572 -32.90 12.74 18.25
CA TYR A 572 -33.62 11.93 19.24
C TYR A 572 -33.18 12.22 20.68
N LEU A 573 -31.88 12.47 20.91
CA LEU A 573 -31.39 12.90 22.22
C LEU A 573 -32.00 14.24 22.65
N TYR A 574 -32.12 15.20 21.73
CA TYR A 574 -32.79 16.47 22.02
C TYR A 574 -34.28 16.30 22.36
N GLU A 575 -35.00 15.38 21.70
CA GLU A 575 -36.38 15.05 22.07
C GLU A 575 -36.49 14.45 23.48
N LEU A 576 -35.60 13.53 23.83
CA LEU A 576 -35.52 12.95 25.18
C LEU A 576 -35.27 14.04 26.23
N MET A 577 -34.36 14.98 25.94
CA MET A 577 -34.11 16.18 26.77
C MET A 577 -35.33 17.06 26.91
N ALA A 578 -36.04 17.33 25.81
CA ALA A 578 -37.27 18.10 25.83
C ALA A 578 -38.30 17.47 26.77
N HIS A 579 -38.48 16.14 26.68
CA HIS A 579 -39.44 15.43 27.51
C HIS A 579 -39.07 15.46 29.00
N VAL A 580 -37.79 15.22 29.34
CA VAL A 580 -37.33 15.27 30.74
C VAL A 580 -37.48 16.67 31.32
N LEU A 581 -37.12 17.72 30.58
CA LEU A 581 -37.23 19.11 31.02
C LEU A 581 -38.69 19.50 31.26
N LYS A 582 -39.60 19.11 30.37
CA LYS A 582 -41.06 19.33 30.51
C LYS A 582 -41.63 18.71 31.80
N THR A 583 -41.15 17.52 32.16
CA THR A 583 -41.65 16.79 33.34
C THR A 583 -40.90 17.11 34.64
N SER A 584 -39.86 17.95 34.58
CA SER A 584 -38.99 18.21 35.72
C SER A 584 -39.63 19.16 36.74
N PRO A 585 -39.86 18.75 38.00
CA PRO A 585 -40.44 19.62 39.03
C PRO A 585 -39.49 20.74 39.50
N ARG A 586 -38.23 20.76 39.01
CA ARG A 586 -37.23 21.79 39.35
C ARG A 586 -37.43 23.11 38.61
N TYR A 587 -38.18 23.12 37.51
CA TYR A 587 -38.38 24.30 36.67
C TYR A 587 -39.81 24.81 36.76
N SER A 588 -40.00 26.13 36.67
CA SER A 588 -41.35 26.70 36.57
C SER A 588 -42.00 26.32 35.23
N PRO A 589 -43.33 26.27 35.12
CA PRO A 589 -44.03 25.94 33.87
C PRO A 589 -43.56 26.77 32.67
N PHE A 590 -43.30 28.07 32.88
CA PHE A 590 -42.76 28.95 31.84
C PHE A 590 -41.36 28.52 31.37
N MET A 591 -40.45 28.18 32.29
CA MET A 591 -39.11 27.70 31.96
C MET A 591 -39.16 26.33 31.28
N GLN A 592 -40.08 25.44 31.69
CA GLN A 592 -40.29 24.14 31.06
C GLN A 592 -40.66 24.28 29.58
N GLU A 593 -41.62 25.16 29.26
CA GLU A 593 -42.05 25.42 27.88
C GLU A 593 -40.92 26.01 27.01
N ASP A 594 -40.15 26.96 27.55
CA ASP A 594 -39.04 27.56 26.79
C ASP A 594 -37.90 26.57 26.52
N TYR A 595 -37.54 25.74 27.51
CA TYR A 595 -36.53 24.71 27.33
C TYR A 595 -36.98 23.61 26.35
N GLU A 596 -38.24 23.18 26.44
CA GLU A 596 -38.84 22.22 25.51
C GLU A 596 -38.79 22.76 24.08
N ARG A 597 -39.19 24.02 23.86
CA ARG A 597 -39.18 24.68 22.55
C ARG A 597 -37.78 24.74 21.94
N ILE A 598 -36.76 25.10 22.74
CA ILE A 598 -35.37 25.18 22.29
C ILE A 598 -34.85 23.79 21.91
N ALA A 599 -35.15 22.76 22.71
CA ALA A 599 -34.70 21.39 22.45
C ALA A 599 -35.34 20.81 21.18
N LEU A 600 -36.67 20.98 21.01
CA LEU A 600 -37.37 20.52 19.80
C LEU A 600 -36.90 21.27 18.53
N SER A 601 -36.59 22.56 18.64
CA SER A 601 -36.01 23.33 17.52
C SER A 601 -34.64 22.76 17.10
N LYS A 602 -33.79 22.38 18.05
CA LYS A 602 -32.52 21.71 17.76
C LYS A 602 -32.72 20.32 17.14
N ALA A 603 -33.68 19.55 17.65
CA ALA A 603 -34.03 18.24 17.09
C ALA A 603 -34.44 18.35 15.61
N LYS A 604 -35.33 19.30 15.28
CA LYS A 604 -35.77 19.60 13.91
C LYS A 604 -34.59 19.88 12.97
N GLY A 605 -33.68 20.78 13.36
CA GLY A 605 -32.50 21.10 12.56
C GLY A 605 -31.56 19.90 12.34
N MET A 606 -31.43 19.02 13.34
CA MET A 606 -30.62 17.80 13.21
C MET A 606 -31.27 16.75 12.30
N TYR A 607 -32.60 16.57 12.34
CA TYR A 607 -33.30 15.71 11.38
C TYR A 607 -33.18 16.25 9.95
N GLU A 608 -33.34 17.56 9.74
CA GLU A 608 -33.15 18.17 8.42
C GLU A 608 -31.74 17.93 7.88
N LEU A 609 -30.72 18.06 8.74
CA LEU A 609 -29.34 17.72 8.40
C LEU A 609 -29.19 16.23 8.04
N ALA A 610 -29.79 15.33 8.83
CA ALA A 610 -29.74 13.90 8.60
C ALA A 610 -30.35 13.52 7.23
N ILE A 611 -31.50 14.11 6.88
CA ILE A 611 -32.16 13.85 5.60
C ILE A 611 -31.38 14.49 4.43
N ALA A 612 -30.80 15.68 4.63
CA ALA A 612 -29.91 16.28 3.64
C ALA A 612 -28.70 15.38 3.33
N ARG A 613 -28.27 14.58 4.31
CA ARG A 613 -27.22 13.56 4.18
C ARG A 613 -27.73 12.18 3.75
N GLY A 614 -29.03 12.04 3.49
CA GLY A 614 -29.63 10.82 2.95
C GLY A 614 -30.17 9.82 3.98
N SER A 615 -30.31 10.21 5.25
CA SER A 615 -30.98 9.35 6.25
C SER A 615 -32.48 9.27 5.96
N THR A 616 -32.97 8.05 5.72
CA THR A 616 -34.41 7.79 5.52
C THR A 616 -35.15 7.61 6.84
N SER A 617 -34.48 7.11 7.88
CA SER A 617 -35.05 6.98 9.24
C SER A 617 -35.47 8.35 9.78
N ALA A 618 -34.67 9.39 9.52
CA ALA A 618 -34.93 10.77 9.92
C ALA A 618 -36.23 11.34 9.33
N LEU A 619 -36.66 10.91 8.14
CA LEU A 619 -37.95 11.33 7.55
C LEU A 619 -39.13 10.93 8.43
N ARG A 620 -39.08 9.73 9.02
CA ARG A 620 -40.15 9.21 9.86
C ARG A 620 -40.25 9.97 11.18
N TYR A 621 -39.11 10.29 11.80
CA TYR A 621 -39.06 11.07 13.04
C TYR A 621 -39.44 12.53 12.82
N LEU A 622 -38.94 13.15 11.74
CA LEU A 622 -39.29 14.51 11.39
C LEU A 622 -40.80 14.66 11.15
N ALA A 623 -41.43 13.70 10.46
CA ALA A 623 -42.88 13.67 10.26
C ALA A 623 -43.68 13.60 11.58
N LEU A 624 -43.14 12.95 12.62
CA LEU A 624 -43.77 12.91 13.95
C LEU A 624 -43.66 14.25 14.68
N LEU A 625 -42.52 14.93 14.57
CA LEU A 625 -42.29 16.25 15.17
C LEU A 625 -43.18 17.33 14.56
N TYR A 626 -43.33 17.36 13.23
CA TYR A 626 -44.12 18.39 12.56
C TYR A 626 -45.59 18.39 12.98
N ARG A 627 -46.17 17.27 13.44
CA ARG A 627 -47.54 17.22 14.01
C ARG A 627 -47.80 18.26 15.12
N SER A 628 -46.76 18.84 15.71
CA SER A 628 -46.83 19.84 16.78
C SER A 628 -46.52 21.30 16.38
N ASP A 629 -46.12 21.58 15.14
CA ASP A 629 -45.61 22.90 14.71
C ASP A 629 -46.22 23.31 13.35
N ARG A 630 -46.79 24.52 13.22
CA ARG A 630 -47.52 25.01 12.03
C ARG A 630 -46.66 25.79 11.02
N SER A 631 -45.33 25.63 11.04
CA SER A 631 -44.43 26.50 10.28
C SER A 631 -43.75 25.83 9.07
N SER A 632 -44.19 26.29 7.88
CA SER A 632 -43.61 26.21 6.52
C SER A 632 -44.08 25.08 5.58
N ASP A 633 -44.95 25.43 4.62
CA ASP A 633 -45.56 24.53 3.62
C ASP A 633 -44.58 24.04 2.52
N GLU A 634 -43.61 24.86 2.13
CA GLU A 634 -42.73 24.57 0.99
C GLU A 634 -41.72 23.45 1.29
N LEU A 635 -41.19 23.41 2.51
CA LEU A 635 -40.30 22.34 2.99
C LEU A 635 -41.04 21.01 3.12
N ALA A 636 -42.29 21.02 3.58
CA ALA A 636 -43.07 19.79 3.70
C ALA A 636 -43.34 19.14 2.34
N CYS A 637 -43.63 19.92 1.30
CA CYS A 637 -43.74 19.40 -0.07
C CYS A 637 -42.43 18.74 -0.55
N GLN A 638 -41.28 19.34 -0.25
CA GLN A 638 -39.98 18.75 -0.58
C GLN A 638 -39.70 17.45 0.19
N TRP A 639 -40.02 17.40 1.48
CA TRP A 639 -39.85 16.19 2.30
C TRP A 639 -40.84 15.09 1.94
N MET A 640 -42.08 15.42 1.55
CA MET A 640 -43.06 14.48 1.01
C MET A 640 -42.56 13.81 -0.26
N ALA A 641 -41.98 14.60 -1.18
CA ALA A 641 -41.38 14.05 -2.41
C ALA A 641 -40.22 13.09 -2.09
N LYS A 642 -39.30 13.49 -1.21
CA LYS A 642 -38.19 12.64 -0.77
C LYS A 642 -38.64 11.36 -0.06
N ALA A 643 -39.65 11.43 0.82
CA ALA A 643 -40.20 10.25 1.48
C ALA A 643 -40.85 9.28 0.49
N LYS A 644 -41.51 9.81 -0.54
CA LYS A 644 -42.11 9.00 -1.61
C LYS A 644 -41.05 8.34 -2.49
N GLU A 645 -39.98 9.06 -2.84
CA GLU A 645 -38.82 8.52 -3.56
C GLU A 645 -38.07 7.45 -2.76
N ALA A 646 -37.98 7.63 -1.44
CA ALA A 646 -37.36 6.67 -0.52
C ALA A 646 -38.26 5.46 -0.19
N GLY A 647 -39.53 5.44 -0.61
CA GLY A 647 -40.47 4.36 -0.32
C GLY A 647 -41.08 4.39 1.10
N GLU A 648 -40.85 5.47 1.87
CA GLU A 648 -41.33 5.66 3.25
C GLU A 648 -42.80 6.10 3.28
N ARG A 649 -43.72 5.18 2.94
CA ARG A 649 -45.17 5.47 2.82
C ARG A 649 -45.82 6.02 4.09
N GLU A 650 -45.38 5.56 5.25
CA GLU A 650 -45.91 6.03 6.54
C GLU A 650 -45.47 7.48 6.84
N ALA A 651 -44.20 7.80 6.57
CA ALA A 651 -43.68 9.16 6.73
C ALA A 651 -44.33 10.13 5.74
N ALA A 652 -44.48 9.72 4.48
CA ALA A 652 -45.18 10.49 3.46
C ALA A 652 -46.65 10.75 3.85
N GLY A 653 -47.35 9.73 4.36
CA GLY A 653 -48.73 9.88 4.83
C GLY A 653 -48.88 10.88 5.98
N LYS A 654 -47.97 10.83 6.97
CA LYS A 654 -47.98 11.76 8.11
C LYS A 654 -47.65 13.19 7.72
N LEU A 655 -46.72 13.40 6.79
CA LEU A 655 -46.41 14.73 6.25
C LEU A 655 -47.58 15.32 5.45
N VAL A 656 -48.36 14.48 4.75
CA VAL A 656 -49.61 14.89 4.08
C VAL A 656 -50.67 15.30 5.10
N GLU A 657 -50.89 14.49 6.14
CA GLU A 657 -51.85 14.84 7.22
C GLU A 657 -51.51 16.17 7.87
N TRP A 658 -50.23 16.42 8.13
CA TRP A 658 -49.74 17.70 8.66
C TRP A 658 -49.99 18.87 7.71
N HIS A 659 -49.62 18.74 6.43
CA HIS A 659 -49.81 19.82 5.46
C HIS A 659 -51.29 20.15 5.21
N CYS A 660 -52.18 19.17 5.39
CA CYS A 660 -53.62 19.37 5.23
C CYS A 660 -54.34 19.88 6.51
N SER A 661 -53.67 19.91 7.68
CA SER A 661 -54.24 20.28 9.00
C SER A 661 -53.78 21.64 9.51
#